data_AF-A0A1C6JBH7-F1
#
_entry.id   AF-A0A1C6JBH7-F1
#
_cell.length_a   1.000
_cell.length_b   1.000
_cell.length_c   1.000
_cell.angle_alpha   90.00
_cell.angle_beta   90.00
_cell.angle_gamma   90.00
#
_symmetry.space_group_name_H-M   'P 1'
#
loop_
_entity.id
_entity.type
_entity.pdbx_description
1 polymer ?
#
loop_
_entity_poly.entity_id
_entity_poly.type
_entity_poly.pdbx_seq_one_letter_code
_entity_poly.pdbx_strand_id
1 'polypeptide(L)'
;MGKTKKRLLALALTAAVSITLLPGTVYAEETEGEQRTTDPCVITEGCMLENSHEGECRTAPINGENSSLMAGGQQEAAFDSSISLDIYSSAAGDGYTWDHVSRTLTLAGLDLHTDNTSLSLPDKATIVLTDGTQNMITNTRGDGISCSGDMTITGGGSLDITSARNGIFGGVTIKGDSTLKIHAGDSGIYVFDDKELSISENAVLDITAQKHGLSTSIYIPVTISGSPTVTISAGEDGILCGDIIQILGGTIDITAVNNGMYADWGELLIENCTKLSVTSENNGIYSAVDMMIKNTPLDMKTKGCGLSAENDLKLIDIAQGEFYAHEHGEAVEAEHVILDNSQITVEGEGRGISCFGSDGSVSFTNGSDVGIRTTQAGVISKLILGDGCALELSGETSSAITQSSVWTIDQGASLTNRGSLSNKGTLTGAGSFRNGGVFIQEPEGAFSLTGQLQSEPGSKVFISGAEEELENRLSQLGTVYRICKDILDYTQETPPADGDGYAWDQETKTLTLSGFKMDLSSLNEGETAIHLPEGAKIKLISGTDNTIIVNGNEEKALRSEGGLLIYGGGSLFINNQKGIAVDAGNELTIANSAVTISSPFGIAAQSLNVSYAQLMVMATEGPSVSATAGIRIKDSRLGLYSLGDTVVRVLKSDLGPDAINMKGLPDNMTVSEVGGVYIITDQDANAIQTLELSDYKLGHVIIFESNCGIEVPTALVEHNGSGKQPELSRDGYTLTGWYATKDFSGSRYDFATPVTQDLTLYAKWEKTVYEVTVLNDGNGTAYPSHSQAPEGTEITLTAAANEGFRFKEWQVVSGGAAVIGNKFIMPAGNVTVKAIFEKDSIIPPDHTHSCSTGWKSDAAYHWHECTCGERIDMAAHTFGDWTVTKAAGANEAGCREKSCTVCGYKVTETIPATGGGPDLKAGSPQTGDNGNMELWIGLLILAGAGLTGTLVYTRKKKYS
;
A
#
# COMPACT_ATOMS: atom_id res chain seq x y z
N MET A 1 13.97 -37.01 28.74
CA MET A 1 13.96 -37.04 30.22
C MET A 1 13.51 -35.65 30.70
N GLY A 2 12.62 -35.45 31.68
CA GLY A 2 11.83 -36.34 32.54
C GLY A 2 10.62 -35.58 33.17
N LYS A 3 9.66 -36.30 33.78
CA LYS A 3 8.35 -35.77 34.25
C LYS A 3 8.29 -35.48 35.76
N THR A 4 7.62 -34.40 36.18
CA THR A 4 6.82 -34.23 37.45
C THR A 4 6.23 -32.81 37.45
N LYS A 5 4.94 -32.46 37.66
CA LYS A 5 3.68 -33.06 38.19
C LYS A 5 3.48 -33.01 39.73
N LYS A 6 2.37 -32.31 40.14
CA LYS A 6 1.70 -32.15 41.47
C LYS A 6 2.00 -30.84 42.23
N ARG A 7 1.11 -30.20 43.00
CA ARG A 7 -0.39 -30.12 43.20
C ARG A 7 -0.64 -29.70 44.67
N LEU A 8 -1.46 -28.68 44.94
CA LEU A 8 -2.30 -28.43 46.14
C LEU A 8 -3.07 -27.11 45.88
N LEU A 9 -4.40 -27.04 45.71
CA LEU A 9 -5.54 -27.21 46.65
C LEU A 9 -5.50 -26.30 47.90
N ALA A 10 -6.61 -25.70 48.39
CA ALA A 10 -7.96 -25.46 47.86
C ALA A 10 -8.79 -24.62 48.89
N LEU A 11 -9.79 -23.84 48.43
CA LEU A 11 -11.02 -23.38 49.14
C LEU A 11 -11.78 -22.42 48.18
N ALA A 12 -12.97 -22.64 47.62
CA ALA A 12 -14.16 -23.46 47.90
C ALA A 12 -15.23 -22.79 48.79
N LEU A 13 -16.36 -22.45 48.18
CA LEU A 13 -17.69 -22.66 48.74
C LEU A 13 -18.64 -23.03 47.58
N THR A 14 -19.84 -23.51 47.87
CA THR A 14 -20.70 -24.18 46.87
C THR A 14 -22.19 -23.94 47.13
N ALA A 15 -22.98 -23.78 46.07
CA ALA A 15 -24.43 -23.99 46.08
C ALA A 15 -24.81 -24.98 44.96
N ALA A 16 -25.73 -25.91 45.24
CA ALA A 16 -25.81 -27.17 44.49
C ALA A 16 -27.23 -27.79 44.50
N VAL A 17 -27.87 -27.87 43.32
CA VAL A 17 -29.03 -28.74 43.04
C VAL A 17 -28.94 -29.17 41.56
N SER A 18 -29.06 -30.40 41.05
CA SER A 18 -29.06 -31.82 41.49
C SER A 18 -29.79 -32.60 40.36
N ILE A 19 -29.17 -33.55 39.63
CA ILE A 19 -29.35 -35.03 39.75
C ILE A 19 -30.64 -35.56 39.06
N THR A 20 -30.71 -36.61 38.21
CA THR A 20 -29.78 -37.59 37.56
C THR A 20 -30.54 -38.41 36.49
N LEU A 21 -29.85 -38.98 35.48
CA LEU A 21 -29.84 -40.42 35.06
C LEU A 21 -29.42 -40.64 33.58
N LEU A 22 -28.71 -41.74 33.32
CA LEU A 22 -28.34 -42.35 32.02
C LEU A 22 -29.09 -43.70 31.85
N PRO A 23 -29.00 -44.51 30.76
CA PRO A 23 -28.27 -44.39 29.47
C PRO A 23 -29.10 -44.75 28.20
N GLY A 24 -28.49 -44.78 27.00
CA GLY A 24 -28.84 -45.78 25.96
C GLY A 24 -29.17 -45.32 24.52
N THR A 25 -28.32 -45.73 23.56
CA THR A 25 -28.60 -46.17 22.17
C THR A 25 -29.56 -45.42 21.21
N VAL A 26 -28.98 -44.91 20.11
CA VAL A 26 -29.31 -45.18 18.68
C VAL A 26 -30.75 -45.62 18.32
N TYR A 27 -31.43 -44.87 17.43
CA TYR A 27 -31.82 -45.32 16.08
C TYR A 27 -32.37 -44.15 15.22
N ALA A 28 -32.42 -44.36 13.91
CA ALA A 28 -33.14 -43.53 12.94
C ALA A 28 -34.54 -44.09 12.65
N GLU A 29 -35.44 -43.27 12.11
CA GLU A 29 -36.53 -43.55 11.14
C GLU A 29 -37.35 -42.25 11.00
N GLU A 30 -37.75 -41.71 9.84
CA GLU A 30 -38.49 -42.21 8.66
C GLU A 30 -40.02 -41.99 8.74
N THR A 31 -40.71 -42.22 7.62
CA THR A 31 -41.99 -41.61 7.19
C THR A 31 -43.26 -42.36 7.59
N GLU A 32 -44.44 -41.69 7.52
CA GLU A 32 -45.70 -42.18 6.90
C GLU A 32 -46.81 -41.08 6.98
N GLY A 33 -47.95 -41.10 6.27
CA GLY A 33 -48.55 -42.06 5.31
C GLY A 33 -49.62 -41.35 4.42
N GLU A 34 -50.71 -41.93 3.90
CA GLU A 34 -51.32 -43.26 4.08
C GLU A 34 -52.44 -43.54 3.01
N GLN A 35 -52.44 -44.70 2.30
CA GLN A 35 -53.60 -45.54 1.81
C GLN A 35 -54.70 -44.99 0.81
N ARG A 36 -55.57 -45.76 0.09
CA ARG A 36 -55.79 -47.23 -0.16
C ARG A 36 -56.69 -47.60 -1.40
N THR A 37 -56.32 -48.69 -2.11
CA THR A 37 -57.11 -49.86 -2.67
C THR A 37 -58.28 -49.81 -3.71
N THR A 38 -58.13 -50.72 -4.71
CA THR A 38 -59.06 -51.72 -5.35
C THR A 38 -59.97 -51.41 -6.59
N ASP A 39 -59.58 -52.03 -7.74
CA ASP A 39 -60.24 -52.69 -8.92
C ASP A 39 -61.80 -52.72 -9.08
N PRO A 40 -62.44 -52.99 -10.28
CA PRO A 40 -61.92 -53.70 -11.48
C PRO A 40 -62.47 -53.36 -12.93
N CYS A 41 -61.76 -53.86 -13.98
CA CYS A 41 -62.21 -54.52 -15.25
C CYS A 41 -63.16 -53.88 -16.35
N VAL A 42 -63.03 -54.45 -17.58
CA VAL A 42 -63.98 -54.59 -18.73
C VAL A 42 -63.73 -53.78 -20.03
N ILE A 43 -63.86 -54.47 -21.18
CA ILE A 43 -63.71 -54.03 -22.59
C ILE A 43 -65.08 -53.67 -23.22
N THR A 44 -65.15 -52.68 -24.13
CA THR A 44 -66.18 -52.62 -25.19
C THR A 44 -65.77 -51.81 -26.44
N GLU A 45 -66.48 -52.06 -27.55
CA GLU A 45 -66.14 -51.68 -28.95
C GLU A 45 -66.68 -50.30 -29.43
N GLY A 46 -66.17 -49.76 -30.56
CA GLY A 46 -66.86 -48.70 -31.34
C GLY A 46 -66.03 -47.94 -32.41
N CYS A 47 -66.37 -48.08 -33.69
CA CYS A 47 -65.74 -47.48 -34.91
C CYS A 47 -65.84 -45.91 -35.00
N MET A 48 -65.15 -45.15 -35.88
CA MET A 48 -64.93 -45.30 -37.34
C MET A 48 -63.62 -44.66 -37.91
N LEU A 49 -63.37 -44.93 -39.20
CA LEU A 49 -62.23 -44.55 -40.08
C LEU A 49 -62.09 -43.05 -40.41
N GLU A 50 -60.86 -42.58 -40.68
CA GLU A 50 -60.40 -42.22 -42.06
C GLU A 50 -58.86 -41.99 -42.20
N ASN A 51 -58.25 -42.71 -43.15
CA ASN A 51 -57.16 -42.35 -44.08
C ASN A 51 -55.80 -41.72 -43.64
N SER A 52 -54.74 -42.57 -43.73
CA SER A 52 -53.62 -42.48 -44.71
C SER A 52 -52.14 -42.39 -44.24
N HIS A 53 -51.29 -43.17 -44.93
CA HIS A 53 -49.81 -43.20 -45.04
C HIS A 53 -48.88 -43.67 -43.88
N GLU A 54 -48.65 -44.99 -43.85
CA GLU A 54 -47.37 -45.73 -43.96
C GLU A 54 -46.10 -45.31 -43.16
N GLY A 55 -45.55 -46.28 -42.40
CA GLY A 55 -44.13 -46.31 -41.98
C GLY A 55 -43.90 -46.82 -40.54
N GLU A 56 -43.71 -48.13 -40.32
CA GLU A 56 -43.72 -48.76 -38.99
C GLU A 56 -42.40 -48.70 -38.17
N CYS A 57 -42.51 -48.92 -36.86
CA CYS A 57 -41.40 -48.90 -35.89
C CYS A 57 -41.53 -50.01 -34.81
N ARG A 58 -40.56 -50.96 -34.80
CA ARG A 58 -40.22 -51.94 -33.71
C ARG A 58 -41.27 -53.07 -33.44
N THR A 59 -40.95 -54.27 -32.92
CA THR A 59 -40.07 -54.64 -31.77
C THR A 59 -39.66 -56.15 -31.71
N ALA A 60 -38.42 -56.42 -31.26
CA ALA A 60 -37.98 -57.45 -30.28
C ALA A 60 -38.24 -58.99 -30.54
N PRO A 61 -37.89 -59.94 -29.63
CA PRO A 61 -36.70 -60.81 -29.79
C PRO A 61 -36.94 -62.34 -29.66
N ILE A 62 -35.96 -63.19 -30.03
CA ILE A 62 -36.04 -64.66 -29.87
C ILE A 62 -34.69 -65.28 -29.43
N ASN A 63 -34.74 -66.20 -28.44
CA ASN A 63 -33.64 -67.08 -28.01
C ASN A 63 -33.57 -68.37 -28.84
N GLY A 64 -32.39 -68.96 -29.05
CA GLY A 64 -32.29 -70.34 -29.56
C GLY A 64 -30.86 -70.85 -29.78
N GLU A 65 -30.55 -72.04 -29.26
CA GLU A 65 -29.24 -72.70 -29.38
C GLU A 65 -29.14 -73.61 -30.63
N ASN A 66 -27.88 -73.88 -31.03
CA ASN A 66 -27.36 -75.13 -31.62
C ASN A 66 -27.80 -75.65 -33.01
N SER A 67 -26.74 -75.93 -33.81
CA SER A 67 -26.52 -77.10 -34.69
C SER A 67 -27.05 -77.15 -36.14
N SER A 68 -26.09 -76.95 -37.07
CA SER A 68 -25.73 -77.81 -38.21
C SER A 68 -26.71 -78.18 -39.36
N LEU A 69 -26.13 -78.17 -40.57
CA LEU A 69 -26.45 -78.91 -41.82
C LEU A 69 -27.41 -78.31 -42.88
N MET A 70 -26.76 -77.74 -43.91
CA MET A 70 -26.91 -78.04 -45.35
C MET A 70 -28.22 -77.79 -46.12
N ALA A 71 -28.04 -76.94 -47.15
CA ALA A 71 -28.57 -77.02 -48.52
C ALA A 71 -29.97 -76.45 -48.87
N GLY A 72 -29.95 -75.41 -49.73
CA GLY A 72 -30.83 -75.33 -50.90
C GLY A 72 -31.68 -74.05 -51.05
N GLY A 73 -31.22 -73.09 -51.84
CA GLY A 73 -32.03 -71.97 -52.33
C GLY A 73 -31.20 -70.80 -52.85
N GLN A 74 -31.20 -70.56 -54.17
CA GLN A 74 -30.43 -69.45 -54.77
C GLN A 74 -31.14 -68.11 -54.56
N GLN A 75 -30.42 -67.12 -54.05
CA GLN A 75 -30.58 -65.72 -54.42
C GLN A 75 -29.19 -65.05 -54.44
N GLU A 76 -29.08 -63.87 -55.06
CA GLU A 76 -27.86 -63.40 -55.71
C GLU A 76 -26.66 -63.15 -54.76
N ALA A 77 -25.46 -63.42 -55.28
CA ALA A 77 -24.23 -63.47 -54.49
C ALA A 77 -23.63 -62.07 -54.25
N ALA A 78 -23.33 -61.78 -52.97
CA ALA A 78 -22.24 -60.90 -52.57
C ALA A 78 -21.06 -61.76 -52.11
N PHE A 79 -19.83 -61.30 -52.36
CA PHE A 79 -18.62 -62.08 -52.10
C PHE A 79 -18.28 -62.12 -50.60
N ASP A 80 -18.35 -63.31 -49.99
CA ASP A 80 -17.67 -63.60 -48.71
C ASP A 80 -16.32 -64.27 -49.02
N SER A 81 -15.38 -63.48 -49.53
CA SER A 81 -14.00 -63.89 -49.77
C SER A 81 -13.15 -63.71 -48.51
N SER A 82 -13.43 -64.48 -47.47
CA SER A 82 -12.59 -64.49 -46.26
C SER A 82 -11.29 -65.28 -46.46
N ILE A 83 -10.17 -64.70 -46.00
CA ILE A 83 -8.87 -65.38 -45.93
C ILE A 83 -8.63 -65.81 -44.49
N SER A 84 -8.88 -67.08 -44.20
CA SER A 84 -8.47 -67.74 -42.95
C SER A 84 -7.20 -68.57 -43.23
N LEU A 85 -6.06 -68.14 -42.70
CA LEU A 85 -4.77 -68.80 -42.96
C LEU A 85 -4.54 -69.94 -41.95
N ASP A 86 -4.87 -71.16 -42.37
CA ASP A 86 -4.63 -72.35 -41.57
C ASP A 86 -3.13 -72.58 -41.32
N ILE A 87 -2.82 -73.00 -40.09
CA ILE A 87 -1.47 -73.29 -39.59
C ILE A 87 -0.79 -74.51 -40.24
N TYR A 88 -1.48 -75.20 -41.16
CA TYR A 88 -1.14 -76.53 -41.63
C TYR A 88 -0.71 -76.61 -43.11
N SER A 89 -0.85 -75.54 -43.90
CA SER A 89 -0.46 -75.54 -45.32
C SER A 89 -0.20 -74.14 -45.87
N SER A 90 0.84 -74.00 -46.68
CA SER A 90 1.10 -72.78 -47.47
C SER A 90 0.00 -72.58 -48.53
N ALA A 91 -0.33 -71.33 -48.82
CA ALA A 91 -1.37 -70.92 -49.77
C ALA A 91 -0.90 -69.73 -50.61
N ALA A 92 -1.55 -69.48 -51.75
CA ALA A 92 -1.32 -68.30 -52.57
C ALA A 92 -2.61 -67.94 -53.31
N GLY A 93 -2.83 -66.65 -53.54
CA GLY A 93 -3.96 -66.12 -54.30
C GLY A 93 -3.64 -64.75 -54.89
N ASP A 94 -4.65 -64.08 -55.42
CA ASP A 94 -4.47 -62.77 -56.04
C ASP A 94 -3.99 -61.76 -54.98
N GLY A 95 -2.78 -61.23 -55.18
CA GLY A 95 -2.15 -60.25 -54.29
C GLY A 95 -1.52 -60.79 -53.00
N TYR A 96 -1.50 -62.11 -52.72
CA TYR A 96 -0.91 -62.64 -51.49
C TYR A 96 -0.25 -64.03 -51.61
N THR A 97 0.72 -64.29 -50.73
CA THR A 97 1.30 -65.64 -50.49
C THR A 97 1.47 -65.89 -49.00
N TRP A 98 1.13 -67.10 -48.55
CA TRP A 98 1.27 -67.58 -47.17
C TRP A 98 2.25 -68.76 -47.12
N ASP A 99 3.34 -68.62 -46.36
CA ASP A 99 4.21 -69.73 -45.98
C ASP A 99 3.97 -70.15 -44.53
N HIS A 100 3.33 -71.30 -44.34
CA HIS A 100 3.04 -71.85 -43.01
C HIS A 100 4.31 -72.23 -42.20
N VAL A 101 5.46 -72.47 -42.85
CA VAL A 101 6.69 -72.88 -42.16
C VAL A 101 7.34 -71.69 -41.46
N SER A 102 7.51 -70.58 -42.18
CA SER A 102 8.00 -69.31 -41.60
C SER A 102 6.91 -68.49 -40.93
N ARG A 103 5.63 -68.84 -41.10
CA ARG A 103 4.44 -68.06 -40.74
C ARG A 103 4.43 -66.67 -41.40
N THR A 104 4.88 -66.60 -42.65
CA THR A 104 4.99 -65.33 -43.39
C THR A 104 3.84 -65.16 -44.38
N LEU A 105 3.09 -64.06 -44.25
CA LEU A 105 2.11 -63.58 -45.23
C LEU A 105 2.74 -62.44 -46.03
N THR A 106 3.16 -62.69 -47.27
CA THR A 106 3.62 -61.62 -48.17
C THR A 106 2.44 -61.05 -48.95
N LEU A 107 2.23 -59.74 -48.87
CA LEU A 107 1.19 -58.99 -49.57
C LEU A 107 1.81 -58.19 -50.72
N ALA A 108 1.18 -58.23 -51.90
CA ALA A 108 1.70 -57.68 -53.14
C ALA A 108 0.56 -57.22 -54.09
N GLY A 109 -0.33 -56.36 -53.58
CA GLY A 109 -1.54 -55.92 -54.29
C GLY A 109 -2.80 -56.69 -53.90
N LEU A 110 -2.93 -57.08 -52.62
CA LEU A 110 -4.15 -57.71 -52.09
C LEU A 110 -5.29 -56.70 -52.04
N ASP A 111 -6.48 -57.08 -52.49
CA ASP A 111 -7.73 -56.37 -52.24
C ASP A 111 -8.74 -57.34 -51.61
N LEU A 112 -8.86 -57.29 -50.28
CA LEU A 112 -9.63 -58.23 -49.47
C LEU A 112 -10.91 -57.57 -48.94
N HIS A 113 -12.05 -58.07 -49.38
CA HIS A 113 -13.36 -57.69 -48.87
C HIS A 113 -14.01 -58.85 -48.11
N THR A 114 -14.43 -58.58 -46.87
CA THR A 114 -15.01 -59.54 -45.93
C THR A 114 -16.21 -58.93 -45.20
N ASP A 115 -17.18 -59.77 -44.81
CA ASP A 115 -18.37 -59.27 -44.12
C ASP A 115 -18.23 -59.31 -42.59
N ASN A 116 -17.69 -60.40 -42.02
CA ASN A 116 -17.54 -60.55 -40.57
C ASN A 116 -16.21 -61.21 -40.16
N THR A 117 -15.72 -62.16 -40.95
CA THR A 117 -14.49 -62.92 -40.64
C THR A 117 -13.25 -62.07 -40.90
N SER A 118 -12.56 -61.65 -39.84
CA SER A 118 -11.26 -60.97 -39.89
C SER A 118 -10.19 -61.78 -40.61
N LEU A 119 -9.15 -61.11 -41.14
CA LEU A 119 -7.91 -61.79 -41.51
C LEU A 119 -7.26 -62.36 -40.24
N SER A 120 -7.43 -63.66 -40.03
CA SER A 120 -6.98 -64.35 -38.82
C SER A 120 -5.57 -64.93 -39.00
N LEU A 121 -4.68 -64.60 -38.07
CA LEU A 121 -3.28 -64.99 -38.08
C LEU A 121 -2.90 -65.83 -36.84
N PRO A 122 -2.06 -66.87 -37.00
CA PRO A 122 -1.49 -67.58 -35.87
C PRO A 122 -0.47 -66.71 -35.13
N ASP A 123 -0.27 -67.00 -33.84
CA ASP A 123 0.84 -66.45 -33.05
C ASP A 123 2.18 -66.47 -33.82
N LYS A 124 2.94 -65.38 -33.71
CA LYS A 124 4.25 -65.13 -34.35
C LYS A 124 4.21 -65.14 -35.87
N ALA A 125 3.09 -64.74 -36.47
CA ALA A 125 3.00 -64.47 -37.89
C ALA A 125 3.74 -63.17 -38.28
N THR A 126 4.28 -63.12 -39.50
CA THR A 126 4.86 -61.91 -40.08
C THR A 126 4.13 -61.53 -41.36
N ILE A 127 3.62 -60.30 -41.44
CA ILE A 127 3.12 -59.70 -42.68
C ILE A 127 4.27 -58.92 -43.34
N VAL A 128 4.55 -59.25 -44.61
CA VAL A 128 5.56 -58.55 -45.43
C VAL A 128 4.85 -57.79 -46.54
N LEU A 129 4.89 -56.46 -46.49
CA LEU A 129 4.35 -55.56 -47.51
C LEU A 129 5.38 -55.36 -48.62
N THR A 130 5.06 -55.80 -49.83
CA THR A 130 5.98 -55.70 -50.98
C THR A 130 6.14 -54.26 -51.43
N ASP A 131 7.39 -53.82 -51.60
CA ASP A 131 7.77 -52.46 -51.97
C ASP A 131 6.95 -51.91 -53.16
N GLY A 132 6.39 -50.71 -52.98
CA GLY A 132 5.61 -50.03 -54.01
C GLY A 132 4.24 -50.65 -54.33
N THR A 133 3.78 -51.65 -53.56
CA THR A 133 2.40 -52.18 -53.65
C THR A 133 1.49 -51.54 -52.61
N GLN A 134 0.23 -51.30 -52.99
CA GLN A 134 -0.86 -50.92 -52.09
C GLN A 134 -1.75 -52.14 -51.86
N ASN A 135 -2.09 -52.40 -50.60
CA ASN A 135 -2.91 -53.53 -50.19
C ASN A 135 -4.12 -53.00 -49.41
N MET A 136 -5.29 -53.60 -49.57
CA MET A 136 -6.53 -53.17 -48.92
C MET A 136 -7.21 -54.33 -48.19
N ILE A 137 -7.71 -54.06 -46.99
CA ILE A 137 -8.55 -54.98 -46.21
C ILE A 137 -9.80 -54.23 -45.74
N THR A 138 -10.98 -54.71 -46.12
CA THR A 138 -12.28 -54.19 -45.68
C THR A 138 -13.05 -55.27 -44.94
N ASN A 139 -13.50 -55.00 -43.71
CA ASN A 139 -14.41 -55.86 -42.92
C ASN A 139 -15.62 -55.06 -42.42
N THR A 140 -16.83 -55.42 -42.86
CA THR A 140 -18.05 -54.64 -42.59
C THR A 140 -18.76 -54.92 -41.26
N ARG A 141 -18.35 -55.95 -40.49
CA ARG A 141 -18.92 -56.26 -39.16
C ARG A 141 -17.91 -56.69 -38.10
N GLY A 142 -16.72 -57.13 -38.50
CA GLY A 142 -15.66 -57.58 -37.59
C GLY A 142 -14.44 -56.67 -37.55
N ASP A 143 -13.37 -57.18 -36.94
CA ASP A 143 -12.05 -56.55 -36.88
C ASP A 143 -11.30 -56.75 -38.22
N GLY A 144 -10.39 -55.84 -38.60
CA GLY A 144 -9.65 -55.94 -39.86
C GLY A 144 -8.70 -57.13 -39.88
N ILE A 145 -7.73 -57.10 -38.97
CA ILE A 145 -6.77 -58.19 -38.72
C ILE A 145 -6.92 -58.66 -37.27
N SER A 146 -6.90 -59.98 -37.07
CA SER A 146 -6.91 -60.59 -35.73
C SER A 146 -5.73 -61.55 -35.58
N CYS A 147 -4.96 -61.41 -34.50
CA CYS A 147 -3.91 -62.36 -34.13
C CYS A 147 -4.21 -62.98 -32.77
N SER A 148 -3.98 -64.31 -32.67
CA SER A 148 -4.14 -65.05 -31.41
C SER A 148 -3.02 -64.77 -30.40
N GLY A 149 -1.85 -64.33 -30.86
CA GLY A 149 -0.69 -63.94 -30.05
C GLY A 149 -0.08 -62.65 -30.61
N ASP A 150 1.24 -62.64 -30.80
CA ASP A 150 1.95 -61.52 -31.40
C ASP A 150 2.08 -61.66 -32.92
N MET A 151 2.14 -60.56 -33.65
CA MET A 151 2.51 -60.53 -35.06
C MET A 151 3.47 -59.38 -35.38
N THR A 152 4.20 -59.48 -36.50
CA THR A 152 5.06 -58.41 -37.02
C THR A 152 4.56 -57.94 -38.38
N ILE A 153 4.55 -56.63 -38.64
CA ILE A 153 4.27 -56.05 -39.96
C ILE A 153 5.50 -55.26 -40.42
N THR A 154 5.96 -55.51 -41.64
CA THR A 154 7.22 -54.96 -42.17
C THR A 154 7.27 -54.92 -43.71
N GLY A 155 8.30 -54.31 -44.30
CA GLY A 155 8.48 -54.14 -45.76
C GLY A 155 8.09 -52.74 -46.26
N GLY A 156 8.46 -52.36 -47.49
CA GLY A 156 8.26 -51.00 -48.03
C GLY A 156 6.95 -50.78 -48.81
N GLY A 157 5.97 -51.67 -48.68
CA GLY A 157 4.62 -51.50 -49.24
C GLY A 157 3.66 -50.76 -48.30
N SER A 158 2.44 -50.49 -48.77
CA SER A 158 1.36 -49.95 -47.95
C SER A 158 0.20 -50.92 -47.70
N LEU A 159 -0.51 -50.72 -46.60
CA LEU A 159 -1.68 -51.50 -46.19
C LEU A 159 -2.77 -50.57 -45.62
N ASP A 160 -3.89 -50.47 -46.32
CA ASP A 160 -5.08 -49.74 -45.90
C ASP A 160 -6.09 -50.72 -45.28
N ILE A 161 -6.51 -50.47 -44.04
CA ILE A 161 -7.47 -51.29 -43.29
C ILE A 161 -8.72 -50.45 -43.02
N THR A 162 -9.90 -50.99 -43.33
CA THR A 162 -11.20 -50.44 -42.98
C THR A 162 -12.03 -51.49 -42.24
N SER A 163 -12.41 -51.23 -40.99
CA SER A 163 -13.07 -52.22 -40.13
C SER A 163 -14.26 -51.61 -39.39
N ALA A 164 -15.34 -52.37 -39.23
CA ALA A 164 -16.47 -51.98 -38.39
C ALA A 164 -16.18 -52.13 -36.89
N ARG A 165 -15.21 -52.97 -36.51
CA ARG A 165 -14.62 -53.02 -35.17
C ARG A 165 -13.17 -52.52 -35.20
N ASN A 166 -12.25 -53.21 -34.54
CA ASN A 166 -10.86 -52.77 -34.43
C ASN A 166 -10.11 -52.96 -35.74
N GLY A 167 -9.18 -52.06 -36.05
CA GLY A 167 -8.32 -52.22 -37.23
C GLY A 167 -7.41 -53.45 -37.08
N ILE A 168 -6.73 -53.52 -35.94
CA ILE A 168 -5.92 -54.65 -35.51
C ILE A 168 -6.34 -55.08 -34.09
N PHE A 169 -6.53 -56.38 -33.89
CA PHE A 169 -6.86 -57.00 -32.60
C PHE A 169 -5.86 -58.12 -32.27
N GLY A 170 -4.96 -57.88 -31.30
CA GLY A 170 -3.85 -58.78 -30.95
C GLY A 170 -2.50 -58.05 -30.89
N GLY A 171 -1.46 -58.72 -30.38
CA GLY A 171 -0.12 -58.13 -30.23
C GLY A 171 0.51 -57.80 -31.58
N VAL A 172 1.16 -56.64 -31.70
CA VAL A 172 1.70 -56.18 -32.98
C VAL A 172 2.98 -55.35 -32.84
N THR A 173 3.99 -55.73 -33.62
CA THR A 173 5.20 -54.93 -33.90
C THR A 173 5.14 -54.39 -35.33
N ILE A 174 5.16 -53.07 -35.53
CA ILE A 174 5.22 -52.41 -36.84
C ILE A 174 6.62 -51.82 -37.04
N LYS A 175 7.30 -52.15 -38.15
CA LYS A 175 8.72 -51.75 -38.37
C LYS A 175 9.15 -51.74 -39.84
N GLY A 176 10.36 -51.26 -40.11
CA GLY A 176 10.88 -51.00 -41.46
C GLY A 176 10.24 -49.75 -42.05
N ASP A 177 10.19 -49.67 -43.38
CA ASP A 177 9.60 -48.55 -44.12
C ASP A 177 8.09 -48.77 -44.40
N SER A 178 7.39 -49.56 -43.56
CA SER A 178 6.01 -49.97 -43.78
C SER A 178 5.01 -48.84 -43.56
N THR A 179 4.06 -48.65 -44.49
CA THR A 179 3.01 -47.64 -44.38
C THR A 179 1.65 -48.27 -44.10
N LEU A 180 1.05 -47.98 -42.96
CA LEU A 180 -0.28 -48.48 -42.57
C LEU A 180 -1.26 -47.32 -42.43
N LYS A 181 -2.45 -47.47 -43.00
CA LYS A 181 -3.59 -46.57 -42.77
C LYS A 181 -4.78 -47.35 -42.24
N ILE A 182 -5.38 -46.92 -41.14
CA ILE A 182 -6.44 -47.66 -40.43
C ILE A 182 -7.65 -46.75 -40.23
N HIS A 183 -8.82 -47.17 -40.70
CA HIS A 183 -10.12 -46.59 -40.36
C HIS A 183 -10.95 -47.61 -39.58
N ALA A 184 -11.11 -47.41 -38.26
CA ALA A 184 -11.75 -48.35 -37.36
C ALA A 184 -13.05 -47.81 -36.75
N GLY A 185 -14.09 -48.64 -36.73
CA GLY A 185 -15.37 -48.38 -36.04
C GLY A 185 -15.33 -48.62 -34.52
N ASP A 186 -14.23 -49.18 -34.01
CA ASP A 186 -13.91 -49.29 -32.59
C ASP A 186 -12.53 -48.64 -32.34
N SER A 187 -11.52 -49.39 -31.91
CA SER A 187 -10.16 -48.88 -31.71
C SER A 187 -9.24 -49.15 -32.91
N GLY A 188 -8.25 -48.28 -33.16
CA GLY A 188 -7.31 -48.47 -34.27
C GLY A 188 -6.48 -49.75 -34.12
N ILE A 189 -5.80 -49.87 -32.99
CA ILE A 189 -5.11 -51.08 -32.54
C ILE A 189 -5.52 -51.38 -31.10
N TYR A 190 -5.95 -52.62 -30.83
CA TYR A 190 -6.33 -53.09 -29.49
C TYR A 190 -5.50 -54.32 -29.08
N VAL A 191 -4.79 -54.22 -27.95
CA VAL A 191 -3.91 -55.28 -27.42
C VAL A 191 -4.34 -55.71 -26.01
N PHE A 192 -4.26 -57.01 -25.74
CA PHE A 192 -4.77 -57.66 -24.53
C PHE A 192 -3.93 -58.90 -24.18
N ASP A 193 -4.07 -59.39 -22.94
CA ASP A 193 -3.23 -60.43 -22.32
C ASP A 193 -1.77 -59.97 -22.12
N ASP A 194 -0.78 -60.84 -22.30
CA ASP A 194 0.66 -60.62 -22.08
C ASP A 194 1.43 -60.25 -23.38
N LYS A 195 0.78 -59.50 -24.27
CA LYS A 195 1.21 -59.23 -25.66
C LYS A 195 1.86 -57.87 -25.85
N GLU A 196 2.61 -57.67 -26.94
CA GLU A 196 3.36 -56.42 -27.20
C GLU A 196 2.60 -55.44 -28.12
N LEU A 197 2.74 -54.12 -27.87
CA LEU A 197 2.42 -53.06 -28.84
C LEU A 197 3.67 -52.20 -29.09
N SER A 198 4.25 -52.31 -30.29
CA SER A 198 5.52 -51.67 -30.61
C SER A 198 5.55 -51.09 -32.03
N ILE A 199 6.01 -49.85 -32.17
CA ILE A 199 6.17 -49.14 -33.46
C ILE A 199 7.61 -48.65 -33.54
N SER A 200 8.32 -48.98 -34.62
CA SER A 200 9.77 -48.77 -34.68
C SER A 200 10.32 -48.46 -36.07
N GLU A 201 11.61 -48.14 -36.11
CA GLU A 201 12.39 -47.87 -37.32
C GLU A 201 11.85 -46.64 -38.08
N ASN A 202 11.35 -46.77 -39.32
CA ASN A 202 10.82 -45.66 -40.12
C ASN A 202 9.32 -45.81 -40.42
N ALA A 203 8.61 -46.66 -39.66
CA ALA A 203 7.23 -47.01 -39.97
C ALA A 203 6.31 -45.78 -40.01
N VAL A 204 5.37 -45.77 -40.95
CA VAL A 204 4.34 -44.73 -41.07
C VAL A 204 3.00 -45.35 -40.68
N LEU A 205 2.32 -44.74 -39.71
CA LEU A 205 1.03 -45.21 -39.18
C LEU A 205 0.04 -44.04 -39.10
N ASP A 206 -1.06 -44.14 -39.84
CA ASP A 206 -2.15 -43.16 -39.89
C ASP A 206 -3.46 -43.83 -39.42
N ILE A 207 -3.95 -43.44 -38.24
CA ILE A 207 -5.13 -44.04 -37.60
C ILE A 207 -6.27 -43.03 -37.52
N THR A 208 -7.46 -43.43 -37.96
CA THR A 208 -8.74 -42.81 -37.61
C THR A 208 -9.62 -43.85 -36.92
N ALA A 209 -9.99 -43.63 -35.66
CA ALA A 209 -10.74 -44.58 -34.83
C ALA A 209 -11.95 -43.91 -34.16
N GLN A 210 -13.08 -44.61 -34.04
CA GLN A 210 -14.26 -44.07 -33.36
C GLN A 210 -14.15 -44.11 -31.82
N LYS A 211 -13.32 -45.01 -31.26
CA LYS A 211 -12.93 -45.00 -29.85
C LYS A 211 -11.47 -44.61 -29.72
N HIS A 212 -10.60 -45.54 -29.32
CA HIS A 212 -9.20 -45.24 -29.02
C HIS A 212 -8.29 -45.40 -30.24
N GLY A 213 -7.25 -44.58 -30.38
CA GLY A 213 -6.26 -44.75 -31.45
C GLY A 213 -5.44 -46.02 -31.24
N LEU A 214 -4.65 -46.03 -30.16
CA LEU A 214 -3.96 -47.19 -29.61
C LEU A 214 -4.56 -47.52 -28.24
N SER A 215 -4.89 -48.77 -27.98
CA SER A 215 -5.43 -49.21 -26.69
C SER A 215 -4.78 -50.52 -26.23
N THR A 216 -4.41 -50.56 -24.95
CA THR A 216 -3.85 -51.74 -24.29
C THR A 216 -4.58 -52.07 -22.99
N SER A 217 -4.56 -53.34 -22.60
CA SER A 217 -5.03 -53.79 -21.28
C SER A 217 -4.01 -53.48 -20.17
N ILE A 218 -4.40 -53.68 -18.91
CA ILE A 218 -3.55 -53.48 -17.72
C ILE A 218 -2.25 -54.29 -17.84
N TYR A 219 -1.11 -53.68 -17.47
CA TYR A 219 0.25 -54.25 -17.54
C TYR A 219 0.80 -54.51 -18.97
N ILE A 220 0.25 -53.85 -19.98
CA ILE A 220 0.77 -53.88 -21.36
C ILE A 220 1.32 -52.49 -21.74
N PRO A 221 2.63 -52.36 -22.01
CA PRO A 221 3.22 -51.09 -22.40
C PRO A 221 2.96 -50.74 -23.88
N VAL A 222 3.03 -49.45 -24.19
CA VAL A 222 3.09 -48.94 -25.57
C VAL A 222 4.48 -48.41 -25.84
N THR A 223 5.19 -48.98 -26.82
CA THR A 223 6.56 -48.57 -27.17
C THR A 223 6.62 -47.97 -28.58
N ILE A 224 7.18 -46.76 -28.70
CA ILE A 224 7.50 -46.10 -29.98
C ILE A 224 8.98 -45.75 -29.97
N SER A 225 9.75 -46.11 -31.00
CA SER A 225 11.22 -45.91 -30.99
C SER A 225 11.84 -45.71 -32.37
N GLY A 226 12.95 -44.96 -32.44
CA GLY A 226 13.64 -44.67 -33.70
C GLY A 226 13.08 -43.42 -34.39
N SER A 227 12.67 -43.54 -35.66
CA SER A 227 12.19 -42.42 -36.48
C SER A 227 10.79 -42.64 -37.13
N PRO A 228 9.82 -43.33 -36.51
CA PRO A 228 8.51 -43.55 -37.12
C PRO A 228 7.72 -42.24 -37.22
N THR A 229 6.74 -42.22 -38.13
CA THR A 229 5.73 -41.15 -38.22
C THR A 229 4.38 -41.72 -37.81
N VAL A 230 3.79 -41.21 -36.73
CA VAL A 230 2.52 -41.71 -36.18
C VAL A 230 1.50 -40.58 -36.12
N THR A 231 0.39 -40.71 -36.83
CA THR A 231 -0.75 -39.79 -36.81
C THR A 231 -1.98 -40.53 -36.28
N ILE A 232 -2.65 -39.95 -35.29
CA ILE A 232 -3.84 -40.53 -34.65
C ILE A 232 -4.98 -39.50 -34.60
N SER A 233 -6.16 -39.93 -35.03
CA SER A 233 -7.44 -39.24 -34.82
C SER A 233 -8.40 -40.19 -34.12
N ALA A 234 -8.78 -39.87 -32.88
CA ALA A 234 -9.53 -40.76 -31.98
C ALA A 234 -10.81 -40.10 -31.43
N GLY A 235 -11.93 -40.83 -31.46
CA GLY A 235 -13.21 -40.39 -30.90
C GLY A 235 -13.33 -40.55 -29.37
N GLU A 236 -12.37 -41.24 -28.75
CA GLU A 236 -12.10 -41.20 -27.30
C GLU A 236 -10.62 -40.84 -27.11
N ASP A 237 -9.78 -41.72 -26.56
CA ASP A 237 -8.36 -41.43 -26.27
C ASP A 237 -7.41 -41.70 -27.44
N GLY A 238 -6.39 -40.87 -27.63
CA GLY A 238 -5.36 -41.10 -28.65
C GLY A 238 -4.53 -42.35 -28.36
N ILE A 239 -3.95 -42.42 -27.15
CA ILE A 239 -3.29 -43.60 -26.60
C ILE A 239 -3.85 -43.88 -25.20
N LEU A 240 -4.53 -45.02 -25.04
CA LEU A 240 -4.98 -45.54 -23.74
C LEU A 240 -4.09 -46.72 -23.33
N CYS A 241 -3.22 -46.52 -22.35
CA CYS A 241 -2.25 -47.52 -21.90
C CYS A 241 -2.53 -47.96 -20.46
N GLY A 242 -2.66 -49.28 -20.27
CA GLY A 242 -2.83 -49.89 -18.94
C GLY A 242 -1.53 -50.05 -18.14
N ASP A 243 -0.42 -49.48 -18.61
CA ASP A 243 0.92 -49.56 -18.00
C ASP A 243 1.80 -48.39 -18.49
N ILE A 244 3.07 -48.63 -18.81
CA ILE A 244 4.07 -47.63 -19.22
C ILE A 244 3.88 -47.21 -20.69
N ILE A 245 3.87 -45.91 -20.96
CA ILE A 245 4.05 -45.38 -22.31
C ILE A 245 5.51 -44.94 -22.48
N GLN A 246 6.21 -45.54 -23.45
CA GLN A 246 7.59 -45.20 -23.80
C GLN A 246 7.67 -44.69 -25.24
N ILE A 247 8.06 -43.43 -25.42
CA ILE A 247 8.31 -42.83 -26.72
C ILE A 247 9.76 -42.38 -26.76
N LEU A 248 10.57 -43.06 -27.58
CA LEU A 248 12.03 -42.91 -27.65
C LEU A 248 12.47 -42.44 -29.05
N GLY A 249 11.73 -41.49 -29.62
CA GLY A 249 11.95 -40.92 -30.95
C GLY A 249 10.70 -40.86 -31.84
N GLY A 250 10.90 -40.45 -33.09
CA GLY A 250 9.85 -40.30 -34.10
C GLY A 250 9.23 -38.91 -34.22
N THR A 251 8.21 -38.82 -35.07
CA THR A 251 7.32 -37.65 -35.26
C THR A 251 5.89 -38.11 -34.99
N ILE A 252 5.23 -37.50 -34.00
CA ILE A 252 3.95 -37.99 -33.48
C ILE A 252 2.95 -36.84 -33.43
N ASP A 253 1.76 -37.08 -33.96
CA ASP A 253 0.66 -36.11 -34.00
C ASP A 253 -0.65 -36.79 -33.58
N ILE A 254 -1.24 -36.33 -32.47
CA ILE A 254 -2.43 -36.95 -31.86
C ILE A 254 -3.55 -35.92 -31.78
N THR A 255 -4.72 -36.28 -32.29
CA THR A 255 -5.99 -35.58 -32.07
C THR A 255 -6.97 -36.54 -31.38
N ALA A 256 -7.50 -36.16 -30.22
CA ALA A 256 -8.37 -37.01 -29.41
C ALA A 256 -9.57 -36.23 -28.83
N VAL A 257 -10.74 -36.87 -28.72
CA VAL A 257 -11.93 -36.24 -28.09
C VAL A 257 -11.95 -36.44 -26.57
N ASN A 258 -11.25 -37.44 -26.04
CA ASN A 258 -10.97 -37.57 -24.60
C ASN A 258 -9.52 -37.15 -24.33
N ASN A 259 -8.66 -38.06 -23.82
CA ASN A 259 -7.27 -37.72 -23.53
C ASN A 259 -6.38 -37.93 -24.75
N GLY A 260 -5.35 -37.11 -24.94
CA GLY A 260 -4.33 -37.38 -25.96
C GLY A 260 -3.56 -38.67 -25.66
N MET A 261 -3.02 -38.77 -24.44
CA MET A 261 -2.32 -39.94 -23.93
C MET A 261 -2.69 -40.17 -22.46
N TYR A 262 -2.96 -41.42 -22.08
CA TYR A 262 -3.33 -41.80 -20.72
C TYR A 262 -2.57 -43.07 -20.30
N ALA A 263 -1.76 -42.98 -19.24
CA ALA A 263 -1.06 -44.09 -18.61
C ALA A 263 -1.61 -44.36 -17.19
N ASP A 264 -2.22 -45.53 -16.99
CA ASP A 264 -3.03 -45.88 -15.80
C ASP A 264 -2.19 -46.37 -14.59
N TRP A 265 -1.08 -47.08 -14.83
CA TRP A 265 -0.24 -47.66 -13.74
C TRP A 265 1.27 -47.48 -13.92
N GLY A 266 1.71 -47.07 -15.11
CA GLY A 266 3.13 -46.96 -15.45
C GLY A 266 3.63 -45.51 -15.49
N GLU A 267 4.95 -45.37 -15.32
CA GLU A 267 5.65 -44.13 -15.65
C GLU A 267 5.43 -43.76 -17.12
N LEU A 268 5.43 -42.47 -17.44
CA LEU A 268 5.35 -41.98 -18.81
C LEU A 268 6.68 -41.35 -19.22
N LEU A 269 7.37 -41.95 -20.19
CA LEU A 269 8.69 -41.53 -20.65
C LEU A 269 8.65 -41.11 -22.12
N ILE A 270 8.99 -39.85 -22.40
CA ILE A 270 9.12 -39.30 -23.74
C ILE A 270 10.53 -38.72 -23.89
N GLU A 271 11.35 -39.29 -24.76
CA GLU A 271 12.74 -38.85 -24.99
C GLU A 271 13.09 -38.75 -26.48
N ASN A 272 13.77 -37.67 -26.86
CA ASN A 272 14.40 -37.48 -28.17
C ASN A 272 13.44 -37.52 -29.38
N CYS A 273 12.16 -37.17 -29.21
CA CYS A 273 11.23 -37.02 -30.33
C CYS A 273 11.65 -35.86 -31.24
N THR A 274 11.47 -36.03 -32.56
CA THR A 274 11.71 -34.93 -33.52
C THR A 274 10.59 -33.88 -33.45
N LYS A 275 9.36 -34.34 -33.17
CA LYS A 275 8.20 -33.51 -32.80
C LYS A 275 7.17 -34.38 -32.08
N LEU A 276 6.55 -33.86 -31.04
CA LEU A 276 5.30 -34.38 -30.48
C LEU A 276 4.25 -33.26 -30.48
N SER A 277 3.10 -33.48 -31.13
CA SER A 277 1.93 -32.61 -31.00
C SER A 277 0.71 -33.37 -30.50
N VAL A 278 0.00 -32.77 -29.54
CA VAL A 278 -1.20 -33.33 -28.93
C VAL A 278 -2.31 -32.28 -28.91
N THR A 279 -3.44 -32.59 -29.53
CA THR A 279 -4.68 -31.80 -29.46
C THR A 279 -5.76 -32.65 -28.81
N SER A 280 -6.37 -32.17 -27.73
CA SER A 280 -7.44 -32.92 -27.05
C SER A 280 -8.54 -32.05 -26.44
N GLU A 281 -9.75 -32.60 -26.37
CA GLU A 281 -10.90 -31.92 -25.74
C GLU A 281 -11.01 -32.23 -24.23
N ASN A 282 -10.15 -33.11 -23.68
CA ASN A 282 -9.94 -33.32 -22.24
C ASN A 282 -8.45 -33.12 -21.91
N ASN A 283 -7.79 -34.04 -21.20
CA ASN A 283 -6.37 -33.90 -20.85
C ASN A 283 -5.45 -34.16 -22.05
N GLY A 284 -4.26 -33.56 -22.08
CA GLY A 284 -3.25 -33.79 -23.12
C GLY A 284 -2.51 -35.09 -22.88
N ILE A 285 -1.67 -35.12 -21.85
CA ILE A 285 -0.90 -36.29 -21.43
C ILE A 285 -1.12 -36.48 -19.93
N TYR A 286 -1.58 -37.67 -19.53
CA TYR A 286 -1.81 -38.07 -18.14
C TYR A 286 -0.95 -39.28 -17.77
N SER A 287 -0.37 -39.26 -16.56
CA SER A 287 0.20 -40.44 -15.90
C SER A 287 -0.25 -40.51 -14.44
N ALA A 288 -0.66 -41.69 -13.99
CA ALA A 288 -0.95 -41.95 -12.57
C ALA A 288 0.30 -42.06 -11.68
N VAL A 289 1.51 -41.87 -12.24
CA VAL A 289 2.79 -42.00 -11.51
C VAL A 289 3.73 -40.85 -11.90
N ASP A 290 5.00 -41.13 -12.18
CA ASP A 290 5.99 -40.17 -12.62
C ASP A 290 5.90 -39.97 -14.14
N MET A 291 6.04 -38.73 -14.58
CA MET A 291 6.16 -38.36 -15.98
C MET A 291 7.52 -37.71 -16.24
N MET A 292 8.23 -38.18 -17.25
CA MET A 292 9.48 -37.57 -17.72
C MET A 292 9.41 -37.28 -19.21
N ILE A 293 9.55 -36.01 -19.58
CA ILE A 293 9.68 -35.56 -20.96
C ILE A 293 11.05 -34.91 -21.10
N LYS A 294 11.81 -35.33 -22.13
CA LYS A 294 13.17 -34.87 -22.34
C LYS A 294 13.58 -34.74 -23.80
N ASN A 295 14.43 -33.76 -24.13
CA ASN A 295 14.98 -33.54 -25.47
C ASN A 295 13.91 -33.52 -26.58
N THR A 296 12.71 -33.06 -26.29
CA THR A 296 11.52 -33.22 -27.15
C THR A 296 10.82 -31.88 -27.34
N PRO A 297 10.69 -31.38 -28.60
CA PRO A 297 9.79 -30.28 -28.93
C PRO A 297 8.34 -30.75 -28.75
N LEU A 298 7.54 -29.96 -28.03
CA LEU A 298 6.22 -30.35 -27.54
C LEU A 298 5.19 -29.23 -27.71
N ASP A 299 4.23 -29.45 -28.61
CA ASP A 299 3.10 -28.54 -28.87
C ASP A 299 1.82 -29.16 -28.30
N MET A 300 1.12 -28.51 -27.36
CA MET A 300 -0.09 -29.09 -26.74
C MET A 300 -1.27 -28.13 -26.67
N LYS A 301 -2.45 -28.55 -27.16
CA LYS A 301 -3.68 -27.76 -27.12
C LYS A 301 -4.82 -28.57 -26.50
N THR A 302 -5.20 -28.20 -25.28
CA THR A 302 -6.12 -28.99 -24.44
C THR A 302 -7.21 -28.11 -23.83
N LYS A 303 -8.34 -28.73 -23.45
CA LYS A 303 -9.38 -28.09 -22.61
C LYS A 303 -9.35 -28.55 -21.16
N GLY A 304 -8.89 -29.78 -20.92
CA GLY A 304 -8.54 -30.29 -19.60
C GLY A 304 -7.09 -29.96 -19.27
N CYS A 305 -6.46 -30.81 -18.46
CA CYS A 305 -5.07 -30.63 -18.05
C CYS A 305 -4.08 -30.92 -19.19
N GLY A 306 -3.13 -30.01 -19.46
CA GLY A 306 -2.11 -30.18 -20.49
C GLY A 306 -1.20 -31.38 -20.19
N LEU A 307 -0.33 -31.21 -19.19
CA LEU A 307 0.46 -32.28 -18.59
C LEU A 307 -0.01 -32.54 -17.15
N SER A 308 -0.45 -33.76 -16.85
CA SER A 308 -0.90 -34.15 -15.51
C SER A 308 -0.16 -35.41 -15.05
N ALA A 309 0.44 -35.37 -13.86
CA ALA A 309 1.09 -36.49 -13.20
C ALA A 309 0.67 -36.54 -11.73
N GLU A 310 0.31 -37.71 -11.18
CA GLU A 310 -0.06 -37.76 -9.76
C GLU A 310 1.13 -37.49 -8.81
N ASN A 311 2.37 -37.80 -9.24
CA ASN A 311 3.60 -37.68 -8.44
C ASN A 311 4.56 -36.61 -9.01
N ASP A 312 5.72 -37.03 -9.55
CA ASP A 312 6.74 -36.14 -10.12
C ASP A 312 6.54 -35.96 -11.64
N LEU A 313 6.47 -34.70 -12.09
CA LEU A 313 6.61 -34.31 -13.49
C LEU A 313 8.00 -33.68 -13.73
N LYS A 314 8.79 -34.29 -14.62
CA LYS A 314 10.18 -33.91 -14.94
C LYS A 314 10.27 -33.48 -16.40
N LEU A 315 10.49 -32.18 -16.63
CA LEU A 315 10.71 -31.56 -17.94
C LEU A 315 12.19 -31.21 -18.05
N ILE A 316 12.94 -31.92 -18.90
CA ILE A 316 14.41 -31.86 -18.95
C ILE A 316 14.88 -31.53 -20.37
N ASP A 317 15.77 -30.55 -20.54
CA ASP A 317 16.32 -30.18 -21.85
C ASP A 317 15.21 -29.89 -22.92
N ILE A 318 14.06 -29.34 -22.52
CA ILE A 318 12.92 -29.09 -23.43
C ILE A 318 13.17 -27.84 -24.29
N ALA A 319 13.11 -28.02 -25.61
CA ALA A 319 13.25 -26.97 -26.59
C ALA A 319 11.88 -26.38 -26.96
N GLN A 320 11.59 -25.16 -26.51
CA GLN A 320 10.39 -24.36 -26.86
C GLN A 320 9.08 -25.17 -26.75
N GLY A 321 8.77 -25.64 -25.53
CA GLY A 321 7.48 -26.28 -25.26
C GLY A 321 6.37 -25.23 -25.09
N GLU A 322 5.26 -25.38 -25.81
CA GLU A 322 4.07 -24.52 -25.67
C GLU A 322 2.88 -25.35 -25.15
N PHE A 323 2.45 -25.07 -23.91
CA PHE A 323 1.32 -25.74 -23.27
C PHE A 323 0.09 -24.82 -23.22
N TYR A 324 -1.00 -25.24 -23.86
CA TYR A 324 -2.25 -24.50 -23.89
C TYR A 324 -3.41 -25.22 -23.18
N ALA A 325 -3.99 -24.56 -22.18
CA ALA A 325 -5.22 -24.99 -21.49
C ALA A 325 -6.34 -23.94 -21.70
N HIS A 326 -7.48 -24.38 -22.25
CA HIS A 326 -8.66 -23.55 -22.52
C HIS A 326 -9.75 -23.66 -21.44
N GLU A 327 -10.68 -22.68 -21.41
CA GLU A 327 -11.90 -22.52 -20.58
C GLU A 327 -11.84 -22.92 -19.08
N HIS A 328 -11.45 -24.16 -18.74
CA HIS A 328 -11.50 -24.75 -17.39
C HIS A 328 -10.26 -25.58 -16.98
N GLY A 329 -9.27 -25.78 -17.85
CA GLY A 329 -8.12 -26.69 -17.61
C GLY A 329 -6.96 -26.12 -16.78
N GLU A 330 -5.91 -26.93 -16.59
CA GLU A 330 -4.60 -26.52 -16.06
C GLU A 330 -3.53 -26.85 -17.12
N ALA A 331 -2.47 -26.07 -17.31
CA ALA A 331 -1.47 -26.44 -18.33
C ALA A 331 -0.49 -27.50 -17.82
N VAL A 332 -0.15 -27.44 -16.54
CA VAL A 332 0.75 -28.38 -15.85
C VAL A 332 0.24 -28.64 -14.43
N GLU A 333 0.09 -29.92 -14.07
CA GLU A 333 -0.41 -30.41 -12.77
C GLU A 333 0.48 -31.55 -12.26
N ALA A 334 1.05 -31.42 -11.05
CA ALA A 334 1.72 -32.52 -10.35
C ALA A 334 1.86 -32.28 -8.83
N GLU A 335 2.29 -33.28 -8.04
CA GLU A 335 2.78 -33.03 -6.67
C GLU A 335 4.13 -32.27 -6.74
N HIS A 336 5.05 -32.73 -7.58
CA HIS A 336 6.32 -32.05 -7.85
C HIS A 336 6.53 -31.79 -9.34
N VAL A 337 6.77 -30.52 -9.72
CA VAL A 337 7.14 -30.14 -11.09
C VAL A 337 8.61 -29.71 -11.10
N ILE A 338 9.43 -30.37 -11.91
CA ILE A 338 10.87 -30.13 -12.05
C ILE A 338 11.15 -29.71 -13.49
N LEU A 339 11.69 -28.50 -13.67
CA LEU A 339 12.03 -27.93 -14.97
C LEU A 339 13.55 -27.71 -15.04
N ASP A 340 14.24 -28.59 -15.75
CA ASP A 340 15.70 -28.59 -15.86
C ASP A 340 16.16 -28.21 -17.29
N ASN A 341 17.00 -27.17 -17.41
CA ASN A 341 17.50 -26.65 -18.69
C ASN A 341 16.41 -26.51 -19.79
N SER A 342 15.20 -26.10 -19.39
CA SER A 342 14.00 -26.15 -20.23
C SER A 342 13.48 -24.75 -20.55
N GLN A 343 13.06 -24.57 -21.81
CA GLN A 343 12.56 -23.29 -22.33
C GLN A 343 11.08 -23.48 -22.70
N ILE A 344 10.18 -22.96 -21.87
CA ILE A 344 8.76 -23.32 -21.91
C ILE A 344 7.87 -22.08 -21.81
N THR A 345 6.81 -22.02 -22.62
CA THR A 345 5.73 -21.04 -22.49
C THR A 345 4.42 -21.77 -22.20
N VAL A 346 3.65 -21.24 -21.25
CA VAL A 346 2.32 -21.68 -20.90
C VAL A 346 1.35 -20.55 -21.23
N GLU A 347 0.37 -20.79 -22.11
CA GLU A 347 -0.59 -19.76 -22.58
C GLU A 347 -2.02 -20.30 -22.53
N GLY A 348 -3.00 -19.58 -21.97
CA GLY A 348 -4.37 -20.08 -22.00
C GLY A 348 -5.40 -19.39 -21.12
N GLU A 349 -6.62 -19.93 -21.16
CA GLU A 349 -7.75 -19.51 -20.32
C GLU A 349 -7.90 -20.37 -19.05
N GLY A 350 -7.13 -21.45 -18.94
CA GLY A 350 -7.01 -22.28 -17.76
C GLY A 350 -6.10 -21.69 -16.69
N ARG A 351 -5.66 -22.54 -15.76
CA ARG A 351 -4.57 -22.26 -14.80
C ARG A 351 -3.23 -22.59 -15.44
N GLY A 352 -2.18 -21.89 -15.04
CA GLY A 352 -0.83 -22.09 -15.57
C GLY A 352 -0.19 -23.38 -15.06
N ILE A 353 0.60 -23.26 -14.00
CA ILE A 353 1.15 -24.40 -13.27
C ILE A 353 0.39 -24.51 -11.95
N SER A 354 -0.04 -25.73 -11.62
CA SER A 354 -0.62 -26.12 -10.34
C SER A 354 0.26 -27.20 -9.71
N CYS A 355 0.59 -27.04 -8.42
CA CYS A 355 1.14 -28.14 -7.62
C CYS A 355 0.31 -28.41 -6.36
N PHE A 356 0.01 -29.69 -6.14
CA PHE A 356 -0.83 -30.16 -5.05
C PHE A 356 0.00 -30.83 -3.94
N GLY A 357 -0.64 -31.15 -2.81
CA GLY A 357 0.05 -31.68 -1.62
C GLY A 357 0.61 -30.60 -0.69
N SER A 358 0.88 -30.98 0.57
CA SER A 358 1.45 -30.08 1.59
C SER A 358 2.92 -29.74 1.36
N ASP A 359 3.63 -30.65 0.68
CA ASP A 359 5.07 -30.57 0.42
C ASP A 359 5.39 -30.36 -1.07
N GLY A 360 4.34 -30.25 -1.91
CA GLY A 360 4.43 -30.10 -3.35
C GLY A 360 5.18 -28.85 -3.80
N SER A 361 5.89 -28.95 -4.92
CA SER A 361 6.90 -27.95 -5.29
C SER A 361 7.14 -27.81 -6.78
N VAL A 362 7.29 -26.57 -7.24
CA VAL A 362 7.81 -26.25 -8.58
C VAL A 362 9.28 -25.82 -8.44
N SER A 363 10.18 -26.54 -9.11
CA SER A 363 11.64 -26.32 -9.05
C SER A 363 12.22 -26.09 -10.43
N PHE A 364 13.02 -25.04 -10.57
CA PHE A 364 13.66 -24.63 -11.83
C PHE A 364 15.18 -24.70 -11.68
N THR A 365 15.86 -25.48 -12.53
CA THR A 365 17.31 -25.72 -12.45
C THR A 365 18.01 -25.59 -13.81
N ASN A 366 19.35 -25.46 -13.78
CA ASN A 366 20.23 -25.41 -14.95
C ASN A 366 19.83 -24.38 -16.04
N GLY A 367 19.30 -23.22 -15.65
CA GLY A 367 19.00 -22.13 -16.58
C GLY A 367 17.64 -22.21 -17.29
N SER A 368 16.68 -22.96 -16.73
CA SER A 368 15.30 -22.95 -17.23
C SER A 368 14.69 -21.54 -17.23
N ASP A 369 14.05 -21.17 -18.34
CA ASP A 369 13.35 -19.89 -18.55
C ASP A 369 11.90 -20.19 -18.93
N VAL A 370 10.95 -19.68 -18.15
CA VAL A 370 9.55 -20.06 -18.25
C VAL A 370 8.61 -18.86 -18.16
N GLY A 371 7.75 -18.73 -19.16
CA GLY A 371 6.67 -17.74 -19.20
C GLY A 371 5.31 -18.37 -18.94
N ILE A 372 4.56 -17.87 -17.96
CA ILE A 372 3.18 -18.29 -17.65
C ILE A 372 2.21 -17.14 -17.95
N ARG A 373 1.31 -17.36 -18.90
CA ARG A 373 0.38 -16.36 -19.46
C ARG A 373 -1.05 -16.90 -19.46
N THR A 374 -1.64 -16.99 -18.27
CA THR A 374 -2.96 -17.60 -18.06
C THR A 374 -4.00 -16.64 -17.48
N THR A 375 -5.29 -16.89 -17.70
CA THR A 375 -6.35 -16.04 -17.12
C THR A 375 -6.81 -16.46 -15.72
N GLN A 376 -6.61 -17.73 -15.33
CA GLN A 376 -6.96 -18.23 -13.99
C GLN A 376 -5.73 -18.42 -13.10
N ALA A 377 -5.96 -18.33 -11.79
CA ALA A 377 -4.94 -18.45 -10.77
C ALA A 377 -4.26 -19.83 -10.76
N GLY A 378 -2.99 -19.87 -11.20
CA GLY A 378 -2.09 -20.99 -10.93
C GLY A 378 -1.84 -21.16 -9.44
N VAL A 379 -1.46 -22.38 -9.03
CA VAL A 379 -1.32 -22.79 -7.63
C VAL A 379 0.11 -23.26 -7.37
N ILE A 380 0.88 -22.54 -6.57
CA ILE A 380 2.27 -22.95 -6.24
C ILE A 380 2.50 -22.93 -4.72
N SER A 381 2.50 -24.12 -4.11
CA SER A 381 2.78 -24.32 -2.67
C SER A 381 4.23 -23.98 -2.31
N LYS A 382 5.20 -24.40 -3.13
CA LYS A 382 6.62 -24.08 -2.95
C LYS A 382 7.26 -23.76 -4.29
N LEU A 383 8.00 -22.66 -4.35
CA LEU A 383 8.76 -22.23 -5.53
C LEU A 383 10.26 -22.25 -5.23
N ILE A 384 11.05 -22.88 -6.11
CA ILE A 384 12.51 -22.86 -6.05
C ILE A 384 13.03 -22.41 -7.41
N LEU A 385 13.52 -21.17 -7.50
CA LEU A 385 14.23 -20.65 -8.68
C LEU A 385 15.74 -20.74 -8.43
N GLY A 386 16.37 -21.76 -9.02
CA GLY A 386 17.83 -21.97 -8.96
C GLY A 386 18.63 -20.96 -9.79
N ASP A 387 19.92 -20.86 -9.51
CA ASP A 387 20.83 -19.92 -10.20
C ASP A 387 20.74 -20.01 -11.73
N GLY A 388 20.56 -18.84 -12.36
CA GLY A 388 20.43 -18.70 -13.83
C GLY A 388 19.02 -18.91 -14.37
N CYS A 389 18.05 -19.35 -13.56
CA CYS A 389 16.68 -19.56 -14.00
C CYS A 389 15.85 -18.26 -14.00
N ALA A 390 14.83 -18.22 -14.85
CA ALA A 390 13.88 -17.12 -14.95
C ALA A 390 12.42 -17.61 -14.96
N LEU A 391 11.54 -16.85 -14.32
CA LEU A 391 10.10 -17.07 -14.32
C LEU A 391 9.38 -15.75 -14.56
N GLU A 392 8.61 -15.65 -15.64
CA GLU A 392 7.70 -14.52 -15.92
C GLU A 392 6.24 -14.96 -15.74
N LEU A 393 5.51 -14.28 -14.87
CA LEU A 393 4.08 -14.49 -14.60
C LEU A 393 3.29 -13.32 -15.17
N SER A 394 2.55 -13.49 -16.27
CA SER A 394 1.62 -12.47 -16.79
C SER A 394 0.15 -12.76 -16.49
N GLY A 395 -0.14 -13.92 -15.88
CA GLY A 395 -1.48 -14.32 -15.47
C GLY A 395 -1.78 -14.07 -13.99
N GLU A 396 -2.90 -14.63 -13.52
CA GLU A 396 -3.12 -14.76 -12.08
C GLU A 396 -2.32 -15.95 -11.54
N THR A 397 -1.68 -15.80 -10.37
CA THR A 397 -0.92 -16.85 -9.69
C THR A 397 -0.99 -16.65 -8.18
N SER A 398 -1.23 -17.73 -7.44
CA SER A 398 -1.42 -17.68 -6.00
C SER A 398 -0.73 -18.85 -5.29
N SER A 399 -0.23 -18.61 -4.07
CA SER A 399 0.07 -19.70 -3.15
C SER A 399 -1.23 -20.25 -2.57
N ALA A 400 -1.61 -21.49 -2.89
CA ALA A 400 -2.90 -22.04 -2.43
C ALA A 400 -2.95 -22.43 -0.94
N ILE A 401 -1.80 -22.60 -0.28
CA ILE A 401 -1.73 -23.19 1.06
C ILE A 401 -1.05 -22.26 2.08
N THR A 402 -1.64 -22.23 3.27
CA THR A 402 -1.33 -21.45 4.49
C THR A 402 0.15 -21.37 4.87
N GLN A 403 0.62 -20.22 5.38
CA GLN A 403 1.79 -19.95 6.26
C GLN A 403 3.16 -20.59 5.96
N SER A 404 3.23 -21.89 5.66
CA SER A 404 4.44 -22.69 5.43
C SER A 404 4.94 -22.71 3.98
N SER A 405 4.21 -22.13 3.03
CA SER A 405 4.68 -21.96 1.65
C SER A 405 6.00 -21.18 1.62
N VAL A 406 7.02 -21.68 0.90
CA VAL A 406 8.32 -20.98 0.77
C VAL A 406 8.67 -20.81 -0.69
N TRP A 407 8.88 -19.56 -1.09
CA TRP A 407 9.33 -19.16 -2.40
C TRP A 407 10.78 -18.68 -2.26
N THR A 408 11.69 -19.31 -3.00
CA THR A 408 13.14 -19.06 -2.90
C THR A 408 13.66 -18.62 -4.27
N ILE A 409 14.39 -17.50 -4.29
CA ILE A 409 15.05 -16.97 -5.49
C ILE A 409 16.56 -16.90 -5.26
N ASP A 410 17.30 -17.82 -5.85
CA ASP A 410 18.76 -17.88 -5.75
C ASP A 410 19.43 -16.66 -6.42
N GLN A 411 20.70 -16.40 -6.11
CA GLN A 411 21.37 -15.12 -6.39
C GLN A 411 21.37 -14.73 -7.88
N GLY A 412 21.51 -15.71 -8.77
CA GLY A 412 21.50 -15.54 -10.23
C GLY A 412 20.13 -15.65 -10.87
N ALA A 413 19.04 -15.83 -10.10
CA ALA A 413 17.70 -16.07 -10.63
C ALA A 413 16.83 -14.80 -10.72
N SER A 414 15.74 -14.87 -11.49
CA SER A 414 14.79 -13.77 -11.66
C SER A 414 13.33 -14.19 -11.66
N LEU A 415 12.51 -13.50 -10.87
CA LEU A 415 11.05 -13.59 -10.90
C LEU A 415 10.47 -12.26 -11.39
N THR A 416 9.66 -12.30 -12.45
CA THR A 416 8.94 -11.13 -12.97
C THR A 416 7.43 -11.35 -12.87
N ASN A 417 6.74 -10.51 -12.11
CA ASN A 417 5.27 -10.49 -12.04
C ASN A 417 4.71 -9.37 -12.92
N ARG A 418 4.12 -9.69 -14.08
CA ARG A 418 3.32 -8.78 -14.91
C ARG A 418 1.80 -8.91 -14.68
N GLY A 419 1.36 -9.95 -13.97
CA GLY A 419 -0.05 -10.27 -13.74
C GLY A 419 -0.51 -9.97 -12.31
N SER A 420 -1.12 -10.95 -11.65
CA SER A 420 -1.51 -10.88 -10.24
C SER A 420 -0.82 -11.98 -9.44
N LEU A 421 0.00 -11.61 -8.45
CA LEU A 421 0.75 -12.54 -7.61
C LEU A 421 0.32 -12.38 -6.14
N SER A 422 -0.30 -13.42 -5.57
CA SER A 422 -0.67 -13.47 -4.15
C SER A 422 0.16 -14.49 -3.38
N ASN A 423 0.78 -14.05 -2.28
CA ASN A 423 1.64 -14.87 -1.43
C ASN A 423 1.21 -14.84 0.05
N LYS A 424 0.89 -16.02 0.58
CA LYS A 424 0.55 -16.31 1.99
C LYS A 424 1.72 -16.89 2.80
N GLY A 425 2.83 -17.16 2.13
CA GLY A 425 4.02 -17.77 2.71
C GLY A 425 5.19 -16.81 2.81
N THR A 426 6.39 -17.38 2.81
CA THR A 426 7.65 -16.65 2.90
C THR A 426 8.30 -16.52 1.52
N LEU A 427 8.64 -15.30 1.10
CA LEU A 427 9.46 -15.04 -0.09
C LEU A 427 10.89 -14.67 0.35
N THR A 428 11.87 -15.51 0.03
CA THR A 428 13.27 -15.42 0.48
C THR A 428 14.25 -15.40 -0.69
N GLY A 429 15.48 -14.94 -0.43
CA GLY A 429 16.61 -15.19 -1.34
C GLY A 429 17.47 -13.97 -1.62
N ALA A 430 18.29 -14.09 -2.67
CA ALA A 430 19.27 -13.08 -3.10
C ALA A 430 19.14 -12.70 -4.59
N GLY A 431 18.25 -13.34 -5.34
CA GLY A 431 17.98 -13.02 -6.74
C GLY A 431 17.11 -11.79 -6.94
N SER A 432 16.63 -11.60 -8.17
CA SER A 432 15.85 -10.43 -8.56
C SER A 432 14.34 -10.69 -8.52
N PHE A 433 13.58 -9.72 -7.99
CA PHE A 433 12.13 -9.68 -8.09
C PHE A 433 11.70 -8.37 -8.75
N ARG A 434 11.04 -8.49 -9.90
CA ARG A 434 10.46 -7.40 -10.68
C ARG A 434 8.94 -7.46 -10.58
N ASN A 435 8.34 -6.45 -9.97
CA ASN A 435 6.89 -6.27 -10.02
C ASN A 435 6.54 -5.29 -11.15
N GLY A 436 5.61 -5.68 -12.02
CA GLY A 436 4.99 -4.89 -13.08
C GLY A 436 3.46 -4.98 -13.07
N GLY A 437 2.89 -5.76 -12.15
CA GLY A 437 1.46 -6.01 -12.02
C GLY A 437 0.94 -5.74 -10.61
N VAL A 438 0.05 -6.61 -10.13
CA VAL A 438 -0.47 -6.60 -8.77
C VAL A 438 0.30 -7.61 -7.93
N PHE A 439 0.89 -7.17 -6.82
CA PHE A 439 1.44 -8.04 -5.78
C PHE A 439 0.58 -7.93 -4.51
N ILE A 440 0.23 -9.07 -3.92
CA ILE A 440 -0.58 -9.15 -2.69
C ILE A 440 0.21 -9.92 -1.64
N GLN A 441 0.59 -9.24 -0.57
CA GLN A 441 1.20 -9.84 0.61
C GLN A 441 0.13 -10.01 1.69
N GLU A 442 -0.22 -11.27 1.93
CA GLU A 442 -1.24 -11.66 2.92
C GLU A 442 -0.65 -11.67 4.34
N PRO A 443 -1.49 -11.61 5.40
CA PRO A 443 -1.03 -11.55 6.79
C PRO A 443 -0.07 -12.68 7.16
N GLU A 444 0.91 -12.36 8.02
CA GLU A 444 1.93 -13.28 8.56
C GLU A 444 2.96 -13.82 7.55
N GLY A 445 2.82 -13.53 6.25
CA GLY A 445 3.84 -13.88 5.26
C GLY A 445 5.11 -13.03 5.39
N ALA A 446 6.28 -13.68 5.39
CA ALA A 446 7.56 -13.02 5.61
C ALA A 446 8.32 -12.75 4.30
N PHE A 447 8.76 -11.51 4.09
CA PHE A 447 9.55 -11.12 2.92
C PHE A 447 11.02 -10.91 3.36
N SER A 448 11.96 -11.70 2.83
CA SER A 448 13.38 -11.65 3.16
C SER A 448 14.29 -11.69 1.93
N LEU A 449 13.80 -11.18 0.79
CA LEU A 449 14.64 -10.96 -0.38
C LEU A 449 15.69 -9.87 -0.08
N THR A 450 16.94 -10.17 -0.40
CA THR A 450 18.13 -9.30 -0.24
C THR A 450 18.75 -8.87 -1.57
N GLY A 451 18.23 -9.41 -2.68
CA GLY A 451 18.65 -9.05 -4.03
C GLY A 451 17.94 -7.81 -4.59
N GLN A 452 17.81 -7.74 -5.92
CA GLN A 452 17.25 -6.57 -6.58
C GLN A 452 15.72 -6.57 -6.55
N LEU A 453 15.14 -5.54 -5.91
CA LEU A 453 13.72 -5.20 -5.98
C LEU A 453 13.52 -4.12 -7.04
N GLN A 454 12.58 -4.30 -7.97
CA GLN A 454 12.30 -3.31 -9.03
C GLN A 454 10.79 -3.22 -9.33
N SER A 455 10.26 -2.00 -9.40
CA SER A 455 8.91 -1.69 -9.88
C SER A 455 8.92 -1.27 -11.36
N GLU A 456 7.99 -1.78 -12.18
CA GLU A 456 7.65 -1.21 -13.48
C GLU A 456 6.51 -0.17 -13.33
N PRO A 457 6.29 0.75 -14.31
CA PRO A 457 5.22 1.74 -14.23
C PRO A 457 3.83 1.11 -14.09
N GLY A 458 3.03 1.60 -13.13
CA GLY A 458 1.66 1.12 -12.87
C GLY A 458 1.54 -0.05 -11.88
N SER A 459 2.66 -0.57 -11.39
CA SER A 459 2.71 -1.64 -10.38
C SER A 459 1.95 -1.28 -9.10
N LYS A 460 1.27 -2.27 -8.51
CA LYS A 460 0.49 -2.14 -7.28
C LYS A 460 0.92 -3.18 -6.25
N VAL A 461 0.89 -2.80 -4.98
CA VAL A 461 1.23 -3.66 -3.85
C VAL A 461 0.12 -3.55 -2.81
N PHE A 462 -0.51 -4.67 -2.46
CA PHE A 462 -1.51 -4.75 -1.38
C PHE A 462 -0.89 -5.43 -0.16
N ILE A 463 -1.06 -4.80 1.00
CA ILE A 463 -0.53 -5.27 2.29
C ILE A 463 -1.63 -5.26 3.36
N SER A 464 -1.67 -6.33 4.16
CA SER A 464 -2.62 -6.48 5.28
C SER A 464 -1.87 -6.86 6.56
N GLY A 465 -1.86 -5.95 7.53
CA GLY A 465 -1.25 -6.19 8.86
C GLY A 465 0.27 -6.43 8.84
N ALA A 466 0.99 -5.77 7.93
CA ALA A 466 2.46 -5.81 7.88
C ALA A 466 3.11 -4.97 8.98
N GLU A 467 4.34 -5.31 9.37
CA GLU A 467 5.18 -4.45 10.23
C GLU A 467 5.89 -3.38 9.39
N GLU A 468 6.17 -2.22 9.98
CA GLU A 468 6.74 -1.03 9.31
C GLU A 468 8.00 -1.33 8.46
N GLU A 469 8.89 -2.22 8.90
CA GLU A 469 10.08 -2.63 8.14
C GLU A 469 9.72 -3.36 6.83
N LEU A 470 8.65 -4.15 6.85
CA LEU A 470 8.14 -4.87 5.68
C LEU A 470 7.48 -3.90 4.69
N GLU A 471 6.69 -2.94 5.18
CA GLU A 471 6.05 -1.90 4.36
C GLU A 471 7.10 -1.06 3.60
N ASN A 472 8.14 -0.60 4.32
CA ASN A 472 9.26 0.17 3.77
C ASN A 472 10.08 -0.58 2.70
N ARG A 473 10.05 -1.92 2.69
CA ARG A 473 10.71 -2.74 1.66
C ARG A 473 9.79 -3.02 0.47
N LEU A 474 8.50 -3.13 0.71
CA LEU A 474 7.49 -3.38 -0.32
C LEU A 474 7.10 -2.12 -1.13
N SER A 475 7.28 -0.92 -0.58
CA SER A 475 7.11 0.35 -1.30
C SER A 475 8.00 0.48 -2.55
N GLN A 476 9.14 -0.20 -2.58
CA GLN A 476 10.07 -0.24 -3.73
C GLN A 476 9.53 -1.04 -4.93
N LEU A 477 8.38 -1.71 -4.78
CA LEU A 477 7.77 -2.58 -5.78
C LEU A 477 6.50 -1.99 -6.43
N GLY A 478 6.08 -0.78 -6.05
CA GLY A 478 4.96 -0.08 -6.69
C GLY A 478 4.14 0.77 -5.74
N THR A 479 2.99 1.25 -6.21
CA THR A 479 2.04 2.00 -5.37
C THR A 479 1.45 1.08 -4.29
N VAL A 480 1.59 1.47 -3.02
CA VAL A 480 1.11 0.70 -1.87
C VAL A 480 -0.37 0.98 -1.59
N TYR A 481 -1.14 -0.09 -1.38
CA TYR A 481 -2.55 -0.12 -1.02
C TYR A 481 -2.63 -0.69 0.39
N ARG A 482 -3.05 0.15 1.35
CA ARG A 482 -3.09 -0.19 2.79
C ARG A 482 -4.52 -0.54 3.23
N ILE A 483 -4.65 -1.67 3.95
CA ILE A 483 -5.87 -2.04 4.69
C ILE A 483 -5.60 -1.84 6.17
N CYS A 484 -6.13 -0.78 6.77
CA CYS A 484 -5.87 -0.45 8.18
C CYS A 484 -6.93 -1.06 9.12
N LYS A 485 -6.53 -1.28 10.38
CA LYS A 485 -7.37 -1.82 11.46
C LYS A 485 -7.69 -0.78 12.56
N ASP A 486 -7.00 0.35 12.56
CA ASP A 486 -7.18 1.47 13.50
C ASP A 486 -7.18 2.82 12.74
N ILE A 487 -7.58 3.89 13.44
CA ILE A 487 -7.58 5.29 12.97
C ILE A 487 -6.14 5.79 12.76
N LEU A 488 -5.90 6.63 11.75
CA LEU A 488 -4.63 7.34 11.55
C LEU A 488 -4.70 8.76 12.14
N ASP A 489 -3.84 9.09 13.10
CA ASP A 489 -3.87 10.36 13.84
C ASP A 489 -2.53 11.09 13.80
N TYR A 490 -2.42 12.02 12.84
CA TYR A 490 -1.22 12.82 12.60
C TYR A 490 -0.99 13.93 13.65
N THR A 491 -1.77 13.99 14.74
CA THR A 491 -1.50 14.93 15.86
C THR A 491 -0.44 14.41 16.83
N GLN A 492 -0.30 13.08 16.96
CA GLN A 492 0.65 12.44 17.88
C GLN A 492 1.78 11.70 17.16
N GLU A 493 1.63 11.42 15.87
CA GLU A 493 2.58 10.62 15.10
C GLU A 493 3.84 11.39 14.67
N THR A 494 4.95 10.67 14.62
CA THR A 494 6.19 11.09 13.95
C THR A 494 6.06 11.01 12.44
N PRO A 495 6.87 11.75 11.66
CA PRO A 495 6.92 11.60 10.21
C PRO A 495 7.09 10.12 9.79
N PRO A 496 6.24 9.59 8.88
CA PRO A 496 6.52 8.32 8.22
C PRO A 496 7.78 8.49 7.36
N ALA A 497 8.53 7.41 7.18
CA ALA A 497 9.66 7.42 6.24
C ALA A 497 9.17 7.59 4.80
N ASP A 498 9.97 8.24 3.95
CA ASP A 498 9.63 8.44 2.53
C ASP A 498 9.41 7.10 1.81
N GLY A 499 8.17 6.81 1.38
CA GLY A 499 7.90 5.62 0.55
C GLY A 499 6.43 5.26 0.28
N ASP A 500 5.48 5.60 1.17
CA ASP A 500 4.16 4.96 1.23
C ASP A 500 3.12 5.41 0.18
N GLY A 501 3.55 6.15 -0.84
CA GLY A 501 2.63 6.96 -1.64
C GLY A 501 2.04 8.14 -0.84
N TYR A 502 2.39 8.29 0.44
CA TYR A 502 2.20 9.51 1.21
C TYR A 502 3.47 9.85 2.01
N ALA A 503 3.56 11.10 2.49
CA ALA A 503 4.61 11.56 3.39
C ALA A 503 4.05 12.69 4.28
N TRP A 504 4.33 12.68 5.59
CA TRP A 504 3.89 13.71 6.53
C TRP A 504 5.06 14.52 7.07
N ASP A 505 5.11 15.81 6.71
CA ASP A 505 6.07 16.78 7.24
C ASP A 505 5.48 17.48 8.46
N GLN A 506 6.01 17.15 9.64
CA GLN A 506 5.58 17.70 10.93
C GLN A 506 5.93 19.20 11.10
N GLU A 507 6.95 19.73 10.42
CA GLU A 507 7.36 21.14 10.54
C GLU A 507 6.45 22.05 9.70
N THR A 508 6.15 21.65 8.46
CA THR A 508 5.24 22.42 7.59
C THR A 508 3.77 22.02 7.71
N LYS A 509 3.48 20.98 8.49
CA LYS A 509 2.18 20.30 8.66
C LYS A 509 1.59 19.81 7.33
N THR A 510 2.42 19.24 6.46
CA THR A 510 2.02 18.86 5.10
C THR A 510 1.96 17.34 4.91
N LEU A 511 0.76 16.81 4.65
CA LEU A 511 0.53 15.46 4.15
C LEU A 511 0.62 15.47 2.63
N THR A 512 1.73 15.04 2.06
CA THR A 512 1.87 14.84 0.61
C THR A 512 1.28 13.50 0.22
N LEU A 513 0.47 13.43 -0.85
CA LEU A 513 -0.13 12.22 -1.41
C LEU A 513 0.27 12.04 -2.89
N SER A 514 0.65 10.83 -3.27
CA SER A 514 1.27 10.47 -4.55
C SER A 514 0.84 9.06 -5.01
N GLY A 515 -0.44 8.92 -5.34
CA GLY A 515 -1.08 7.65 -5.74
C GLY A 515 -1.62 6.84 -4.57
N PHE A 516 -1.68 7.44 -3.39
CA PHE A 516 -2.04 6.82 -2.12
C PHE A 516 -3.45 6.19 -2.15
N LYS A 517 -3.57 4.91 -1.78
CA LYS A 517 -4.88 4.24 -1.69
C LYS A 517 -5.07 3.54 -0.34
N MET A 518 -6.16 3.86 0.33
CA MET A 518 -6.53 3.35 1.64
C MET A 518 -7.95 2.78 1.62
N ASP A 519 -8.13 1.60 2.22
CA ASP A 519 -9.42 1.01 2.53
C ASP A 519 -9.54 0.76 4.03
N LEU A 520 -10.57 1.36 4.65
CA LEU A 520 -10.88 1.30 6.08
C LEU A 520 -12.12 0.45 6.39
N SER A 521 -12.48 -0.49 5.52
CA SER A 521 -13.61 -1.41 5.70
C SER A 521 -13.54 -2.35 6.91
N SER A 522 -12.38 -2.46 7.59
CA SER A 522 -12.19 -3.34 8.74
C SER A 522 -12.23 -2.65 10.12
N LEU A 523 -12.39 -1.33 10.15
CA LEU A 523 -12.44 -0.55 11.40
C LEU A 523 -13.70 -0.87 12.22
N ASN A 524 -13.51 -1.09 13.52
CA ASN A 524 -14.60 -1.28 14.48
C ASN A 524 -14.70 -0.07 15.43
N GLU A 525 -15.47 0.93 15.00
CA GLU A 525 -15.86 2.15 15.73
C GLU A 525 -14.78 3.24 15.88
N GLY A 526 -15.12 4.46 15.43
CA GLY A 526 -14.31 5.67 15.58
C GLY A 526 -15.06 6.93 15.11
N GLU A 527 -14.74 8.11 15.63
CA GLU A 527 -15.34 9.38 15.12
C GLU A 527 -14.78 9.78 13.75
N THR A 528 -13.61 9.28 13.35
CA THR A 528 -12.80 9.81 12.26
C THR A 528 -11.83 8.75 11.74
N ALA A 529 -11.68 8.66 10.41
CA ALA A 529 -10.74 7.76 9.74
C ALA A 529 -9.29 8.32 9.67
N ILE A 530 -9.14 9.58 9.27
CA ILE A 530 -7.86 10.32 9.27
C ILE A 530 -8.03 11.63 10.01
N HIS A 531 -7.26 11.82 11.08
CA HIS A 531 -7.25 13.04 11.90
C HIS A 531 -5.97 13.85 11.66
N LEU A 532 -6.11 15.16 11.44
CA LEU A 532 -5.02 16.09 11.08
C LEU A 532 -4.96 17.27 12.07
N PRO A 533 -3.76 17.76 12.45
CA PRO A 533 -3.63 18.87 13.38
C PRO A 533 -4.01 20.23 12.75
N GLU A 534 -4.24 21.24 13.60
CA GLU A 534 -4.59 22.59 13.16
C GLU A 534 -3.54 23.18 12.19
N GLY A 535 -4.01 23.71 11.05
CA GLY A 535 -3.15 24.29 10.01
C GLY A 535 -2.54 23.25 9.05
N ALA A 536 -3.09 22.03 9.02
CA ALA A 536 -2.65 20.98 8.11
C ALA A 536 -2.88 21.33 6.62
N LYS A 537 -1.99 20.80 5.78
CA LYS A 537 -2.00 20.94 4.33
C LYS A 537 -1.97 19.54 3.71
N ILE A 538 -2.82 19.25 2.73
CA ILE A 538 -2.75 18.04 1.90
C ILE A 538 -2.22 18.44 0.52
N LYS A 539 -1.05 17.93 0.14
CA LYS A 539 -0.42 18.20 -1.15
C LYS A 539 -0.61 17.01 -2.09
N LEU A 540 -1.40 17.16 -3.15
CA LEU A 540 -1.62 16.14 -4.17
C LEU A 540 -0.56 16.27 -5.27
N ILE A 541 0.25 15.24 -5.48
CA ILE A 541 1.27 15.22 -6.53
C ILE A 541 0.60 15.15 -7.91
N SER A 542 1.05 16.03 -8.82
CA SER A 542 0.50 16.16 -10.17
C SER A 542 0.54 14.84 -10.94
N GLY A 543 -0.58 14.50 -11.59
CA GLY A 543 -0.73 13.25 -12.34
C GLY A 543 -0.92 11.98 -11.48
N THR A 544 -1.17 12.11 -10.17
CA THR A 544 -1.46 10.98 -9.29
C THR A 544 -2.92 10.96 -8.83
N ASP A 545 -3.50 9.76 -8.73
CA ASP A 545 -4.87 9.53 -8.24
C ASP A 545 -4.85 8.93 -6.84
N ASN A 546 -5.33 9.70 -5.87
CA ASN A 546 -5.36 9.31 -4.46
C ASN A 546 -6.78 8.89 -4.06
N THR A 547 -6.92 7.93 -3.15
CA THR A 547 -8.20 7.28 -2.84
C THR A 547 -8.31 6.96 -1.35
N ILE A 548 -9.38 7.42 -0.72
CA ILE A 548 -9.75 7.09 0.67
C ILE A 548 -11.15 6.46 0.64
N ILE A 549 -11.25 5.21 1.07
CA ILE A 549 -12.51 4.46 1.15
C ILE A 549 -12.81 4.14 2.62
N VAL A 550 -13.96 4.60 3.11
CA VAL A 550 -14.44 4.42 4.48
C VAL A 550 -15.79 3.72 4.43
N ASN A 551 -15.77 2.43 4.75
CA ASN A 551 -16.94 1.55 4.74
C ASN A 551 -17.34 1.06 6.16
N GLY A 552 -16.60 1.46 7.20
CA GLY A 552 -16.82 1.06 8.59
C GLY A 552 -17.96 1.85 9.26
N ASN A 553 -17.77 2.20 10.53
CA ASN A 553 -18.76 2.94 11.33
C ASN A 553 -18.39 4.43 11.52
N GLU A 554 -17.43 4.94 10.76
CA GLU A 554 -16.77 6.22 11.05
C GLU A 554 -17.62 7.41 10.60
N GLU A 555 -17.84 8.38 11.51
CA GLU A 555 -18.62 9.58 11.20
C GLU A 555 -17.90 10.54 10.24
N LYS A 556 -16.57 10.44 10.08
CA LYS A 556 -15.75 11.38 9.28
C LYS A 556 -14.64 10.66 8.51
N ALA A 557 -14.47 10.96 7.22
CA ALA A 557 -13.34 10.42 6.45
C ALA A 557 -12.03 11.19 6.74
N LEU A 558 -12.08 12.51 6.58
CA LEU A 558 -11.03 13.45 6.97
C LEU A 558 -11.55 14.39 8.06
N ARG A 559 -10.76 14.60 9.11
CA ARG A 559 -10.97 15.66 10.11
C ARG A 559 -9.70 16.48 10.29
N SER A 560 -9.84 17.80 10.40
CA SER A 560 -8.78 18.72 10.79
C SER A 560 -9.18 19.47 12.06
N GLU A 561 -8.24 19.66 13.00
CA GLU A 561 -8.49 20.42 14.23
C GLU A 561 -8.70 21.93 13.99
N GLY A 562 -8.29 22.41 12.81
CA GLY A 562 -8.49 23.78 12.36
C GLY A 562 -8.41 23.85 10.83
N GLY A 563 -7.98 24.98 10.27
CA GLY A 563 -7.96 25.18 8.82
C GLY A 563 -7.18 24.09 8.06
N LEU A 564 -7.73 23.68 6.90
CA LEU A 564 -7.21 22.64 6.02
C LEU A 564 -7.03 23.19 4.59
N LEU A 565 -5.82 23.04 4.04
CA LEU A 565 -5.52 23.39 2.64
C LEU A 565 -5.29 22.12 1.82
N ILE A 566 -6.15 21.80 0.86
CA ILE A 566 -5.92 20.75 -0.15
C ILE A 566 -5.41 21.42 -1.42
N TYR A 567 -4.23 21.04 -1.91
CA TYR A 567 -3.61 21.70 -3.04
C TYR A 567 -2.70 20.82 -3.92
N GLY A 568 -2.46 21.28 -5.15
CA GLY A 568 -1.56 20.64 -6.12
C GLY A 568 -2.28 19.76 -7.14
N GLY A 569 -1.70 19.66 -8.33
CA GLY A 569 -2.34 19.15 -9.57
C GLY A 569 -2.70 17.65 -9.62
N GLY A 570 -2.69 16.96 -8.48
CA GLY A 570 -3.19 15.58 -8.37
C GLY A 570 -4.70 15.50 -8.15
N SER A 571 -5.22 14.28 -8.11
CA SER A 571 -6.62 14.01 -7.75
C SER A 571 -6.74 13.34 -6.39
N LEU A 572 -7.88 13.58 -5.71
CA LEU A 572 -8.25 12.93 -4.46
C LEU A 572 -9.72 12.50 -4.52
N PHE A 573 -9.95 11.20 -4.46
CA PHE A 573 -11.28 10.60 -4.33
C PHE A 573 -11.53 10.17 -2.88
N ILE A 574 -12.65 10.62 -2.31
CA ILE A 574 -13.08 10.25 -0.95
C ILE A 574 -14.47 9.63 -1.04
N ASN A 575 -14.61 8.39 -0.56
CA ASN A 575 -15.89 7.73 -0.40
C ASN A 575 -16.10 7.38 1.08
N ASN A 576 -17.09 7.98 1.74
CA ASN A 576 -17.49 7.64 3.10
C ASN A 576 -18.96 7.21 3.11
N GLN A 577 -19.22 5.94 3.43
CA GLN A 577 -20.59 5.42 3.37
C GLN A 577 -21.51 5.87 4.50
N LYS A 578 -21.00 6.46 5.60
CA LYS A 578 -21.78 6.66 6.84
C LYS A 578 -21.85 8.07 7.40
N GLY A 579 -21.00 9.00 6.96
CA GLY A 579 -20.95 10.32 7.59
C GLY A 579 -20.46 11.45 6.69
N ILE A 580 -19.69 12.36 7.29
CA ILE A 580 -19.08 13.51 6.64
C ILE A 580 -17.82 13.05 5.89
N ALA A 581 -17.60 13.50 4.66
CA ALA A 581 -16.35 13.19 3.96
C ALA A 581 -15.18 14.05 4.46
N VAL A 582 -15.39 15.36 4.65
CA VAL A 582 -14.36 16.29 5.12
C VAL A 582 -14.93 17.23 6.18
N ASP A 583 -14.42 17.15 7.41
CA ASP A 583 -14.66 18.11 8.49
C ASP A 583 -13.40 18.96 8.72
N ALA A 584 -13.41 20.19 8.24
CA ALA A 584 -12.26 21.09 8.29
C ALA A 584 -12.32 22.11 9.45
N GLY A 585 -13.31 22.03 10.36
CA GLY A 585 -13.43 22.88 11.56
C GLY A 585 -13.61 24.39 11.28
N ASN A 586 -12.53 25.06 10.84
CA ASN A 586 -12.46 26.49 10.52
C ASN A 586 -12.60 26.73 9.01
N GLU A 587 -11.53 26.63 8.23
CA GLU A 587 -11.50 26.98 6.80
C GLU A 587 -11.04 25.78 5.97
N LEU A 588 -11.82 25.38 4.96
CA LEU A 588 -11.36 24.49 3.91
C LEU A 588 -10.99 25.30 2.68
N THR A 589 -9.72 25.24 2.26
CA THR A 589 -9.28 25.75 0.95
C THR A 589 -8.95 24.59 0.03
N ILE A 590 -9.48 24.60 -1.20
CA ILE A 590 -9.13 23.65 -2.27
C ILE A 590 -8.58 24.44 -3.46
N ALA A 591 -7.31 24.19 -3.81
CA ALA A 591 -6.58 25.02 -4.76
C ALA A 591 -5.73 24.21 -5.76
N ASN A 592 -5.92 24.42 -7.07
CA ASN A 592 -5.14 23.71 -8.10
C ASN A 592 -5.25 22.16 -8.04
N SER A 593 -6.35 21.61 -7.54
CA SER A 593 -6.55 20.16 -7.31
C SER A 593 -7.86 19.64 -7.89
N ALA A 594 -7.95 18.33 -8.13
CA ALA A 594 -9.20 17.65 -8.48
C ALA A 594 -9.71 16.80 -7.30
N VAL A 595 -10.67 17.32 -6.53
CA VAL A 595 -11.26 16.62 -5.39
C VAL A 595 -12.65 16.09 -5.76
N THR A 596 -12.90 14.81 -5.52
CA THR A 596 -14.19 14.16 -5.73
C THR A 596 -14.64 13.44 -4.46
N ILE A 597 -15.85 13.72 -4.01
CA ILE A 597 -16.43 13.22 -2.77
C ILE A 597 -17.75 12.49 -3.05
N SER A 598 -17.97 11.36 -2.39
CA SER A 598 -19.26 10.68 -2.28
C SER A 598 -19.52 10.28 -0.83
N SER A 599 -20.65 10.70 -0.25
CA SER A 599 -20.99 10.42 1.15
C SER A 599 -22.44 10.79 1.53
N PRO A 600 -22.96 10.39 2.70
CA PRO A 600 -24.21 10.93 3.25
C PRO A 600 -24.19 12.46 3.43
N PHE A 601 -23.08 12.98 3.97
CA PHE A 601 -22.84 14.41 4.17
C PHE A 601 -21.50 14.79 3.52
N GLY A 602 -21.46 15.84 2.71
CA GLY A 602 -20.26 16.17 1.93
C GLY A 602 -19.15 16.81 2.79
N ILE A 603 -19.12 18.15 2.78
CA ILE A 603 -18.10 18.97 3.44
C ILE A 603 -18.72 19.73 4.63
N ALA A 604 -18.02 19.77 5.76
CA ALA A 604 -18.30 20.65 6.89
C ALA A 604 -17.11 21.58 7.17
N ALA A 605 -17.36 22.89 7.27
CA ALA A 605 -16.39 23.92 7.66
C ALA A 605 -17.12 25.16 8.21
N GLN A 606 -16.39 26.18 8.68
CA GLN A 606 -16.95 27.53 8.78
C GLN A 606 -16.86 28.25 7.43
N SER A 607 -15.71 28.20 6.75
CA SER A 607 -15.53 28.79 5.41
C SER A 607 -15.06 27.77 4.37
N LEU A 608 -15.57 27.88 3.13
CA LEU A 608 -15.09 27.11 1.98
C LEU A 608 -14.56 28.05 0.88
N ASN A 609 -13.30 27.87 0.50
CA ASN A 609 -12.64 28.61 -0.58
C ASN A 609 -12.16 27.65 -1.67
N VAL A 610 -12.73 27.74 -2.88
CA VAL A 610 -12.35 26.90 -4.04
C VAL A 610 -11.76 27.79 -5.13
N SER A 611 -10.56 27.49 -5.61
CA SER A 611 -9.85 28.36 -6.56
C SER A 611 -8.93 27.61 -7.51
N TYR A 612 -9.07 27.83 -8.82
CA TYR A 612 -8.33 27.09 -9.87
C TYR A 612 -8.42 25.56 -9.73
N ALA A 613 -9.51 25.05 -9.15
CA ALA A 613 -9.67 23.66 -8.77
C ALA A 613 -10.88 23.01 -9.45
N GLN A 614 -10.94 21.68 -9.42
CA GLN A 614 -12.17 20.93 -9.65
C GLN A 614 -12.64 20.34 -8.31
N LEU A 615 -13.88 20.65 -7.91
CA LEU A 615 -14.53 20.04 -6.75
C LEU A 615 -15.86 19.40 -7.19
N MET A 616 -15.97 18.08 -7.00
CA MET A 616 -17.19 17.31 -7.19
C MET A 616 -17.62 16.73 -5.85
N VAL A 617 -18.87 16.91 -5.42
CA VAL A 617 -19.38 16.39 -4.14
C VAL A 617 -20.76 15.81 -4.33
N MET A 618 -20.94 14.53 -4.05
CA MET A 618 -22.23 13.84 -4.11
C MET A 618 -22.67 13.47 -2.69
N ALA A 619 -23.70 14.18 -2.20
CA ALA A 619 -24.30 13.95 -0.89
C ALA A 619 -25.61 13.14 -1.01
N THR A 620 -25.75 12.05 -0.25
CA THR A 620 -26.93 11.18 -0.36
C THR A 620 -28.02 11.47 0.67
N GLU A 621 -27.70 12.10 1.81
CA GLU A 621 -28.67 12.32 2.91
C GLU A 621 -28.81 13.78 3.34
N GLY A 622 -27.74 14.58 3.26
CA GLY A 622 -27.75 15.98 3.70
C GLY A 622 -27.09 16.95 2.71
N PRO A 623 -26.62 18.12 3.18
CA PRO A 623 -25.99 19.11 2.31
C PRO A 623 -24.63 18.63 1.76
N SER A 624 -24.35 18.98 0.51
CA SER A 624 -23.04 18.78 -0.12
C SER A 624 -21.97 19.65 0.54
N VAL A 625 -22.34 20.86 0.98
CA VAL A 625 -21.48 21.76 1.74
C VAL A 625 -22.26 22.41 2.89
N SER A 626 -21.71 22.35 4.10
CA SER A 626 -22.13 23.17 5.24
C SER A 626 -20.98 24.11 5.64
N ALA A 627 -21.16 25.41 5.41
CA ALA A 627 -20.17 26.47 5.67
C ALA A 627 -20.82 27.61 6.46
N THR A 628 -20.54 27.74 7.76
CA THR A 628 -21.28 28.66 8.65
C THR A 628 -20.94 30.15 8.52
N ALA A 629 -19.78 30.50 7.94
CA ALA A 629 -19.23 31.86 7.86
C ALA A 629 -19.08 32.40 6.42
N GLY A 630 -18.96 31.54 5.40
CA GLY A 630 -19.01 31.98 4.01
C GLY A 630 -18.43 31.01 2.96
N ILE A 631 -18.68 31.32 1.68
CA ILE A 631 -18.16 30.56 0.54
C ILE A 631 -17.64 31.49 -0.56
N ARG A 632 -16.47 31.16 -1.13
CA ARG A 632 -15.89 31.86 -2.29
C ARG A 632 -15.42 30.86 -3.34
N ILE A 633 -15.76 31.14 -4.60
CA ILE A 633 -15.39 30.31 -5.75
C ILE A 633 -14.72 31.21 -6.79
N LYS A 634 -13.61 30.76 -7.38
CA LYS A 634 -12.84 31.52 -8.39
C LYS A 634 -12.26 30.60 -9.46
N ASP A 635 -12.53 30.89 -10.74
CA ASP A 635 -11.89 30.24 -11.90
C ASP A 635 -11.83 28.69 -11.81
N SER A 636 -12.88 28.08 -11.23
CA SER A 636 -12.92 26.67 -10.79
C SER A 636 -14.08 25.93 -11.43
N ARG A 637 -13.93 24.60 -11.57
CA ARG A 637 -15.06 23.71 -11.88
C ARG A 637 -15.68 23.22 -10.57
N LEU A 638 -16.97 23.40 -10.41
CA LEU A 638 -17.71 22.96 -9.23
C LEU A 638 -18.89 22.09 -9.67
N GLY A 639 -19.10 20.95 -9.01
CA GLY A 639 -20.25 20.07 -9.18
C GLY A 639 -20.73 19.58 -7.83
N LEU A 640 -21.68 20.28 -7.20
CA LEU A 640 -22.24 19.88 -5.90
C LEU A 640 -23.61 19.24 -6.09
N TYR A 641 -23.81 18.03 -5.60
CA TYR A 641 -25.03 17.23 -5.76
C TYR A 641 -25.61 16.84 -4.39
N SER A 642 -26.92 16.95 -4.19
CA SER A 642 -27.62 16.41 -2.99
C SER A 642 -28.95 15.77 -3.36
N LEU A 643 -29.21 14.55 -2.86
CA LEU A 643 -30.40 13.76 -3.19
C LEU A 643 -31.62 14.02 -2.29
N GLY A 644 -31.46 14.69 -1.15
CA GLY A 644 -32.52 14.82 -0.14
C GLY A 644 -32.65 16.16 0.57
N ASP A 645 -31.72 17.11 0.36
CA ASP A 645 -31.61 18.32 1.18
C ASP A 645 -31.06 19.52 0.37
N THR A 646 -30.70 20.61 1.05
CA THR A 646 -30.11 21.81 0.44
C THR A 646 -28.66 21.56 0.02
N VAL A 647 -28.29 21.82 -1.24
CA VAL A 647 -26.90 21.60 -1.74
C VAL A 647 -25.85 22.38 -0.94
N VAL A 648 -26.17 23.58 -0.46
CA VAL A 648 -25.29 24.45 0.34
C VAL A 648 -26.03 24.98 1.56
N ARG A 649 -25.47 24.80 2.75
CA ARG A 649 -25.98 25.34 4.01
C ARG A 649 -25.03 26.40 4.58
N VAL A 650 -25.56 27.60 4.84
CA VAL A 650 -24.88 28.71 5.52
C VAL A 650 -25.77 29.19 6.67
N LEU A 651 -25.20 29.63 7.80
CA LEU A 651 -25.95 30.08 8.98
C LEU A 651 -25.90 31.60 9.13
N LYS A 652 -27.06 32.26 9.09
CA LYS A 652 -27.19 33.73 9.07
C LYS A 652 -26.66 34.50 10.29
N SER A 653 -26.46 33.87 11.44
CA SER A 653 -26.07 34.56 12.69
C SER A 653 -24.71 35.27 12.62
N ASP A 654 -23.82 34.81 11.73
CA ASP A 654 -22.39 35.10 11.80
C ASP A 654 -21.83 35.74 10.51
N LEU A 655 -22.70 36.17 9.59
CA LEU A 655 -22.34 36.60 8.24
C LEU A 655 -22.17 38.12 8.08
N GLY A 656 -21.06 38.52 7.45
CA GLY A 656 -20.89 39.86 6.89
C GLY A 656 -21.57 40.04 5.52
N PRO A 657 -21.65 41.28 4.99
CA PRO A 657 -22.36 41.57 3.73
C PRO A 657 -21.76 40.90 2.48
N ASP A 658 -20.50 40.46 2.53
CA ASP A 658 -19.77 39.82 1.43
C ASP A 658 -19.61 38.28 1.60
N ALA A 659 -20.38 37.65 2.49
CA ALA A 659 -20.16 36.25 2.90
C ALA A 659 -20.38 35.19 1.80
N ILE A 660 -21.08 35.54 0.72
CA ILE A 660 -21.33 34.67 -0.43
C ILE A 660 -20.90 35.41 -1.69
N ASN A 661 -19.75 35.01 -2.27
CA ASN A 661 -19.23 35.59 -3.50
C ASN A 661 -19.20 34.54 -4.61
N MET A 662 -20.21 34.61 -5.49
CA MET A 662 -20.45 33.64 -6.57
C MET A 662 -20.35 34.28 -7.96
N LYS A 663 -19.32 35.12 -8.16
CA LYS A 663 -18.97 35.66 -9.47
C LYS A 663 -18.59 34.51 -10.42
N GLY A 664 -19.47 34.19 -11.36
CA GLY A 664 -19.31 33.06 -12.29
C GLY A 664 -20.47 32.07 -12.32
N LEU A 665 -21.55 32.30 -11.54
CA LEU A 665 -22.81 31.59 -11.73
C LEU A 665 -23.36 31.82 -13.16
N PRO A 666 -23.89 30.77 -13.82
CA PRO A 666 -24.71 30.92 -15.03
C PRO A 666 -25.90 31.86 -14.84
N ASP A 667 -26.25 32.64 -15.87
CA ASP A 667 -27.39 33.57 -15.89
C ASP A 667 -28.76 32.89 -15.65
N ASN A 668 -28.81 31.55 -15.65
CA ASN A 668 -30.00 30.76 -15.35
C ASN A 668 -30.09 30.27 -13.90
N MET A 669 -29.24 30.76 -12.99
CA MET A 669 -29.32 30.47 -11.56
C MET A 669 -29.66 31.73 -10.75
N THR A 670 -30.47 31.56 -9.71
CA THR A 670 -30.86 32.63 -8.79
C THR A 670 -30.58 32.22 -7.34
N VAL A 671 -30.42 33.21 -6.46
CA VAL A 671 -30.11 33.00 -5.04
C VAL A 671 -31.26 33.55 -4.20
N SER A 672 -31.83 32.70 -3.35
CA SER A 672 -32.92 33.06 -2.44
C SER A 672 -32.53 32.78 -0.98
N GLU A 673 -33.17 33.48 -0.03
CA GLU A 673 -32.92 33.30 1.41
C GLU A 673 -34.19 32.78 2.10
N VAL A 674 -34.11 31.65 2.79
CA VAL A 674 -35.21 31.07 3.58
C VAL A 674 -34.70 30.68 4.96
N GLY A 675 -35.25 31.28 6.01
CA GLY A 675 -34.90 30.94 7.40
C GLY A 675 -33.44 31.20 7.79
N GLY A 676 -32.71 32.03 7.03
CA GLY A 676 -31.27 32.23 7.20
C GLY A 676 -30.38 31.20 6.51
N VAL A 677 -30.94 30.34 5.66
CA VAL A 677 -30.24 29.48 4.70
C VAL A 677 -30.36 30.08 3.30
N TYR A 678 -29.28 30.05 2.53
CA TYR A 678 -29.28 30.49 1.13
C TYR A 678 -29.49 29.30 0.20
N ILE A 679 -30.48 29.40 -0.68
CA ILE A 679 -30.86 28.34 -1.63
C ILE A 679 -30.59 28.87 -3.05
N ILE A 680 -29.80 28.11 -3.81
CA ILE A 680 -29.58 28.35 -5.24
C ILE A 680 -30.64 27.56 -6.03
N THR A 681 -31.35 28.23 -6.92
CA THR A 681 -32.40 27.64 -7.76
C THR A 681 -32.16 27.96 -9.24
N ASP A 682 -32.73 27.16 -10.14
CA ASP A 682 -32.76 27.47 -11.57
C ASP A 682 -33.79 28.58 -11.90
N GLN A 683 -33.94 28.89 -13.20
CA GLN A 683 -34.94 29.85 -13.71
C GLN A 683 -36.39 29.45 -13.44
N ASP A 684 -36.66 28.16 -13.19
CA ASP A 684 -37.99 27.62 -12.90
C ASP A 684 -38.27 27.53 -11.38
N ALA A 685 -37.37 28.06 -10.56
CA ALA A 685 -37.38 28.04 -9.10
C ALA A 685 -37.33 26.62 -8.49
N ASN A 686 -36.81 25.63 -9.23
CA ASN A 686 -36.47 24.34 -8.65
C ASN A 686 -35.24 24.52 -7.75
N ALA A 687 -35.30 24.02 -6.52
CA ALA A 687 -34.09 23.80 -5.72
C ALA A 687 -33.21 22.81 -6.50
N ILE A 688 -32.10 23.29 -7.05
CA ILE A 688 -31.29 22.45 -7.94
C ILE A 688 -30.63 21.39 -7.07
N GLN A 689 -30.85 20.11 -7.38
CA GLN A 689 -30.09 19.02 -6.78
C GLN A 689 -28.62 19.01 -7.21
N THR A 690 -28.23 19.91 -8.12
CA THR A 690 -26.92 20.00 -8.79
C THR A 690 -26.49 21.46 -8.99
N LEU A 691 -25.37 21.89 -8.41
CA LEU A 691 -24.70 23.15 -8.78
C LEU A 691 -23.50 22.83 -9.67
N GLU A 692 -23.62 23.09 -10.98
CA GLU A 692 -22.51 22.99 -11.93
C GLU A 692 -21.99 24.37 -12.40
N LEU A 693 -20.71 24.63 -12.16
CA LEU A 693 -19.97 25.78 -12.66
C LEU A 693 -18.84 25.31 -13.60
N SER A 694 -18.73 25.92 -14.78
CA SER A 694 -17.75 25.52 -15.79
C SER A 694 -17.06 26.74 -16.44
N ASP A 695 -15.88 27.09 -15.92
CA ASP A 695 -14.87 27.93 -16.59
C ASP A 695 -13.51 27.67 -15.91
N TYR A 696 -13.00 26.44 -16.08
CA TYR A 696 -11.78 25.99 -15.42
C TYR A 696 -10.53 26.62 -16.04
N LYS A 697 -9.72 27.27 -15.21
CA LYS A 697 -8.39 27.75 -15.57
C LYS A 697 -7.35 27.10 -14.66
N LEU A 698 -6.22 26.69 -15.25
CA LEU A 698 -5.08 26.23 -14.46
C LEU A 698 -4.49 27.40 -13.67
N GLY A 699 -4.16 27.17 -12.40
CA GLY A 699 -3.50 28.13 -11.52
C GLY A 699 -2.38 27.47 -10.74
N HIS A 700 -1.78 28.21 -9.82
CA HIS A 700 -0.73 27.72 -8.92
C HIS A 700 -0.85 28.37 -7.54
N VAL A 701 -0.38 27.66 -6.53
CA VAL A 701 -0.30 28.10 -5.14
C VAL A 701 1.10 28.64 -4.85
N ILE A 702 1.16 29.81 -4.20
CA ILE A 702 2.37 30.32 -3.54
C ILE A 702 2.16 30.24 -2.03
N ILE A 703 2.97 29.41 -1.36
CA ILE A 703 3.03 29.29 0.09
C ILE A 703 4.12 30.25 0.60
N PHE A 704 3.80 31.03 1.64
CA PHE A 704 4.69 32.03 2.23
C PHE A 704 5.14 31.63 3.64
N GLU A 705 6.34 31.10 3.75
CA GLU A 705 6.95 30.78 5.04
C GLU A 705 7.64 32.03 5.60
N SER A 706 6.98 32.69 6.56
CA SER A 706 7.39 34.00 7.08
C SER A 706 8.69 34.00 7.88
N ASN A 707 9.13 32.83 8.36
CA ASN A 707 10.30 32.65 9.24
C ASN A 707 10.30 33.57 10.47
N CYS A 708 9.12 34.01 10.92
CA CYS A 708 8.94 34.84 12.11
C CYS A 708 7.74 34.45 13.00
N GLY A 709 7.07 33.34 12.70
CA GLY A 709 5.91 32.86 13.48
C GLY A 709 4.60 33.63 13.19
N ILE A 710 4.59 34.46 12.15
CA ILE A 710 3.37 35.12 11.65
C ILE A 710 2.84 34.27 10.49
N GLU A 711 1.61 33.78 10.58
CA GLU A 711 0.97 33.10 9.45
C GLU A 711 0.65 34.10 8.33
N VAL A 712 0.82 33.65 7.09
CA VAL A 712 0.64 34.48 5.89
C VAL A 712 -0.30 33.75 4.95
N PRO A 713 -1.42 34.37 4.52
CA PRO A 713 -2.33 33.75 3.57
C PRO A 713 -1.61 33.34 2.28
N THR A 714 -1.86 32.12 1.82
CA THR A 714 -1.33 31.62 0.53
C THR A 714 -1.86 32.46 -0.62
N ALA A 715 -1.00 32.80 -1.60
CA ALA A 715 -1.46 33.46 -2.82
C ALA A 715 -1.83 32.44 -3.90
N LEU A 716 -2.85 32.78 -4.68
CA LEU A 716 -3.41 31.95 -5.74
C LEU A 716 -3.33 32.72 -7.06
N VAL A 717 -2.55 32.21 -8.01
CA VAL A 717 -2.17 32.91 -9.24
C VAL A 717 -2.60 32.08 -10.45
N GLU A 718 -3.21 32.70 -11.45
CA GLU A 718 -3.48 32.05 -12.74
C GLU A 718 -2.16 31.59 -13.38
N HIS A 719 -2.16 30.48 -14.13
CA HIS A 719 -0.96 30.00 -14.83
C HIS A 719 -0.38 31.09 -15.75
N ASN A 720 0.94 31.35 -15.65
CA ASN A 720 1.67 32.50 -16.22
C ASN A 720 1.36 33.89 -15.63
N GLY A 721 0.52 34.00 -14.60
CA GLY A 721 0.34 35.24 -13.84
C GLY A 721 1.52 35.53 -12.90
N SER A 722 1.55 36.74 -12.33
CA SER A 722 2.54 37.17 -11.32
C SER A 722 1.95 37.20 -9.91
N GLY A 723 2.76 36.86 -8.90
CA GLY A 723 2.36 36.96 -7.50
C GLY A 723 2.43 38.39 -6.95
N LYS A 724 1.74 38.68 -5.84
CA LYS A 724 1.97 39.90 -5.04
C LYS A 724 2.80 39.54 -3.81
N GLN A 725 3.83 40.35 -3.51
CA GLN A 725 4.54 40.23 -2.24
C GLN A 725 3.59 40.55 -1.07
N PRO A 726 3.51 39.70 -0.02
CA PRO A 726 2.74 40.02 1.17
C PRO A 726 3.38 41.15 1.98
N GLU A 727 2.55 41.90 2.70
CA GLU A 727 2.97 42.98 3.59
C GLU A 727 3.23 42.41 4.99
N LEU A 728 4.48 42.44 5.45
CA LEU A 728 4.91 41.90 6.75
C LEU A 728 5.90 42.84 7.44
N SER A 729 5.83 42.90 8.76
CA SER A 729 6.80 43.57 9.62
C SER A 729 7.22 42.67 10.79
N ARG A 730 8.44 42.87 11.29
CA ARG A 730 8.99 42.16 12.44
C ARG A 730 9.84 43.12 13.26
N ASP A 731 9.48 43.34 14.52
CA ASP A 731 10.12 44.35 15.37
C ASP A 731 11.63 44.09 15.52
N GLY A 732 12.44 45.13 15.24
CA GLY A 732 13.91 45.05 15.25
C GLY A 732 14.55 44.38 14.03
N TYR A 733 13.78 44.00 13.00
CA TYR A 733 14.29 43.36 11.78
C TYR A 733 13.77 44.03 10.50
N THR A 734 14.55 43.91 9.43
CA THR A 734 14.21 44.33 8.07
C THR A 734 14.05 43.11 7.18
N LEU A 735 12.96 43.04 6.40
CA LEU A 735 12.72 42.00 5.41
C LEU A 735 13.62 42.26 4.18
N THR A 736 14.60 41.40 3.95
CA THR A 736 15.58 41.58 2.85
C THR A 736 15.10 40.97 1.53
N GLY A 737 14.24 39.95 1.59
CA GLY A 737 13.62 39.35 0.42
C GLY A 737 12.94 38.02 0.72
N TRP A 738 12.42 37.42 -0.35
CA TRP A 738 11.83 36.08 -0.39
C TRP A 738 12.72 35.18 -1.25
N TYR A 739 12.85 33.90 -0.90
CA TYR A 739 13.72 32.92 -1.56
C TYR A 739 12.97 31.61 -1.80
N ALA A 740 13.31 30.87 -2.86
CA ALA A 740 12.67 29.58 -3.17
C ALA A 740 13.18 28.40 -2.32
N THR A 741 14.25 28.61 -1.53
CA THR A 741 14.89 27.59 -0.69
C THR A 741 14.93 28.04 0.77
N LYS A 742 14.81 27.07 1.67
CA LYS A 742 14.77 27.30 3.13
C LYS A 742 16.10 27.78 3.72
N ASP A 743 17.21 27.44 3.05
CA ASP A 743 18.57 27.88 3.39
C ASP A 743 18.94 29.25 2.79
N PHE A 744 18.02 29.87 2.04
CA PHE A 744 18.22 31.12 1.29
C PHE A 744 19.32 31.06 0.22
N SER A 745 19.65 29.86 -0.27
CA SER A 745 20.55 29.70 -1.43
C SER A 745 19.93 30.24 -2.72
N GLY A 746 20.77 30.79 -3.60
CA GLY A 746 20.34 31.38 -4.88
C GLY A 746 19.90 32.84 -4.79
N SER A 747 19.17 33.30 -5.81
CA SER A 747 18.73 34.69 -5.96
C SER A 747 17.42 34.96 -5.20
N ARG A 748 17.23 36.21 -4.75
CA ARG A 748 15.93 36.70 -4.27
C ARG A 748 14.87 36.51 -5.36
N TYR A 749 13.71 36.00 -4.98
CA TYR A 749 12.54 35.85 -5.85
C TYR A 749 12.01 37.22 -6.30
N ASP A 750 11.82 37.37 -7.61
CA ASP A 750 11.16 38.51 -8.22
C ASP A 750 9.67 38.19 -8.45
N PHE A 751 8.79 38.95 -7.80
CA PHE A 751 7.34 38.79 -7.91
C PHE A 751 6.78 39.14 -9.29
N ALA A 752 7.55 39.80 -10.16
CA ALA A 752 7.20 39.96 -11.57
C ALA A 752 7.39 38.67 -12.40
N THR A 753 8.04 37.64 -11.86
CA THR A 753 8.24 36.34 -12.53
C THR A 753 6.90 35.63 -12.74
N PRO A 754 6.59 35.16 -13.97
CA PRO A 754 5.43 34.32 -14.22
C PRO A 754 5.46 33.02 -13.41
N VAL A 755 4.34 32.66 -12.78
CA VAL A 755 4.19 31.43 -12.00
C VAL A 755 3.71 30.31 -12.92
N THR A 756 4.50 29.25 -13.04
CA THR A 756 4.27 28.11 -13.94
C THR A 756 4.11 26.75 -13.23
N GLN A 757 4.34 26.71 -11.92
CA GLN A 757 4.15 25.58 -11.01
C GLN A 757 3.88 26.11 -9.59
N ASP A 758 3.41 25.26 -8.67
CA ASP A 758 3.29 25.62 -7.25
C ASP A 758 4.68 25.92 -6.63
N LEU A 759 4.75 26.89 -5.71
CA LEU A 759 6.00 27.38 -5.11
C LEU A 759 5.87 27.60 -3.60
N THR A 760 6.94 27.35 -2.86
CA THR A 760 7.10 27.78 -1.46
C THR A 760 8.19 28.84 -1.39
N LEU A 761 7.90 29.98 -0.77
CA LEU A 761 8.81 31.11 -0.63
C LEU A 761 9.10 31.39 0.84
N TYR A 762 10.38 31.55 1.17
CA TYR A 762 10.90 31.74 2.52
C TYR A 762 11.38 33.18 2.72
N ALA A 763 10.87 33.87 3.74
CA ALA A 763 11.27 35.23 4.06
C ALA A 763 12.63 35.29 4.78
N LYS A 764 13.54 36.16 4.32
CA LYS A 764 14.84 36.40 4.94
C LYS A 764 14.85 37.72 5.70
N TRP A 765 15.13 37.66 7.00
CA TRP A 765 15.18 38.82 7.91
C TRP A 765 16.62 39.13 8.33
N GLU A 766 17.00 40.40 8.32
CA GLU A 766 18.26 40.89 8.90
C GLU A 766 17.96 41.86 10.05
N LYS A 767 18.78 41.89 11.10
CA LYS A 767 18.58 42.81 12.22
C LYS A 767 18.74 44.25 11.75
N THR A 768 17.82 45.12 12.12
CA THR A 768 17.94 46.55 11.85
C THR A 768 19.12 47.11 12.64
N VAL A 769 20.08 47.73 11.94
CA VAL A 769 21.25 48.38 12.53
C VAL A 769 21.12 49.89 12.47
N TYR A 770 21.69 50.56 13.46
CA TYR A 770 21.67 52.02 13.62
C TYR A 770 23.10 52.56 13.62
N GLU A 771 23.28 53.79 13.16
CA GLU A 771 24.60 54.40 13.01
C GLU A 771 25.12 55.04 14.30
N VAL A 772 26.42 54.93 14.53
CA VAL A 772 27.14 55.60 15.62
C VAL A 772 28.12 56.61 15.02
N THR A 773 27.76 57.88 15.08
CA THR A 773 28.64 58.98 14.67
C THR A 773 29.44 59.49 15.88
N VAL A 774 30.77 59.48 15.77
CA VAL A 774 31.66 60.05 16.79
C VAL A 774 32.35 61.29 16.24
N LEU A 775 32.10 62.43 16.85
CA LEU A 775 32.72 63.71 16.56
C LEU A 775 33.89 63.97 17.53
N ASN A 776 34.82 64.85 17.15
CA ASN A 776 35.78 65.46 18.06
C ASN A 776 35.81 66.99 17.86
N ASP A 777 36.54 67.71 18.70
CA ASP A 777 36.71 69.16 18.63
C ASP A 777 38.02 69.62 17.95
N GLY A 778 38.76 68.70 17.33
CA GLY A 778 40.05 68.95 16.67
C GLY A 778 41.29 68.73 17.55
N ASN A 779 41.14 68.56 18.87
CA ASN A 779 42.27 68.45 19.81
C ASN A 779 42.62 67.00 20.19
N GLY A 780 42.15 66.03 19.41
CA GLY A 780 42.41 64.60 19.59
C GLY A 780 41.72 63.77 18.52
N THR A 781 41.76 62.44 18.68
CA THR A 781 41.04 61.47 17.85
C THR A 781 40.00 60.75 18.69
N ALA A 782 38.89 60.35 18.06
CA ALA A 782 37.78 59.66 18.73
C ALA A 782 37.06 58.74 17.75
N TYR A 783 36.69 57.53 18.20
CA TYR A 783 35.99 56.53 17.38
C TYR A 783 35.20 55.55 18.26
N PRO A 784 34.12 54.93 17.74
CA PRO A 784 33.38 53.88 18.43
C PRO A 784 33.97 52.49 18.13
N SER A 785 33.64 51.50 18.94
CA SER A 785 33.99 50.10 18.69
C SER A 785 33.27 49.52 17.46
N HIS A 786 32.09 50.06 17.12
CA HIS A 786 31.34 49.77 15.90
C HIS A 786 30.75 51.07 15.36
N SER A 787 30.88 51.34 14.06
CA SER A 787 30.25 52.50 13.40
C SER A 787 28.76 52.28 13.13
N GLN A 788 28.29 51.04 13.14
CA GLN A 788 26.88 50.67 13.09
C GLN A 788 26.65 49.43 13.97
N ALA A 789 25.49 49.33 14.63
CA ALA A 789 25.12 48.17 15.44
C ALA A 789 23.60 48.03 15.61
N PRO A 790 23.08 46.81 15.85
CA PRO A 790 21.68 46.62 16.21
C PRO A 790 21.40 47.07 17.65
N GLU A 791 20.13 47.34 17.95
CA GLU A 791 19.67 47.67 19.30
C GLU A 791 20.13 46.64 20.35
N GLY A 792 20.43 47.12 21.56
CA GLY A 792 20.94 46.30 22.66
C GLY A 792 22.43 46.01 22.62
N THR A 793 23.14 46.36 21.54
CA THR A 793 24.60 46.18 21.44
C THR A 793 25.34 47.16 22.34
N GLU A 794 26.33 46.69 23.11
CA GLU A 794 27.23 47.58 23.84
C GLU A 794 28.25 48.24 22.89
N ILE A 795 28.26 49.57 22.88
CA ILE A 795 29.22 50.38 22.14
C ILE A 795 30.24 50.95 23.11
N THR A 796 31.52 50.70 22.86
CA THR A 796 32.63 51.31 23.59
C THR A 796 33.21 52.45 22.78
N LEU A 797 33.36 53.61 23.39
CA LEU A 797 33.93 54.82 22.80
C LEU A 797 35.40 54.95 23.21
N THR A 798 36.27 55.22 22.24
CA THR A 798 37.71 55.44 22.48
C THR A 798 38.08 56.86 22.06
N ALA A 799 38.80 57.56 22.94
CA ALA A 799 39.33 58.90 22.68
C ALA A 799 40.82 58.93 23.05
N ALA A 800 41.63 59.53 22.19
CA ALA A 800 43.05 59.79 22.44
C ALA A 800 43.35 61.26 22.14
N ALA A 801 43.85 61.98 23.14
CA ALA A 801 44.12 63.41 23.03
C ALA A 801 45.44 63.68 22.28
N ASN A 802 45.52 64.84 21.62
CA ASN A 802 46.78 65.32 21.06
C ASN A 802 47.71 65.84 22.18
N GLU A 803 49.00 65.99 21.88
CA GLU A 803 50.00 66.46 22.84
C GLU A 803 49.60 67.82 23.47
N GLY A 804 49.63 67.88 24.80
CA GLY A 804 49.20 69.06 25.56
C GLY A 804 47.69 69.17 25.77
N PHE A 805 46.93 68.10 25.54
CA PHE A 805 45.50 67.98 25.87
C PHE A 805 45.22 66.64 26.57
N ARG A 806 44.15 66.60 27.35
CA ARG A 806 43.58 65.37 27.92
C ARG A 806 42.10 65.23 27.54
N PHE A 807 41.64 63.98 27.48
CA PHE A 807 40.22 63.69 27.30
C PHE A 807 39.44 64.13 28.55
N LYS A 808 38.34 64.86 28.34
CA LYS A 808 37.49 65.37 29.42
C LYS A 808 36.25 64.51 29.61
N GLU A 809 35.39 64.44 28.59
CA GLU A 809 34.08 63.80 28.66
C GLU A 809 33.51 63.46 27.29
N TRP A 810 32.54 62.54 27.26
CA TRP A 810 31.71 62.25 26.10
C TRP A 810 30.41 63.06 26.19
N GLN A 811 30.17 63.93 25.22
CA GLN A 811 28.92 64.67 25.10
C GLN A 811 27.98 63.97 24.12
N VAL A 812 26.77 63.62 24.55
CA VAL A 812 25.73 63.09 23.66
C VAL A 812 25.12 64.25 22.88
N VAL A 813 25.12 64.16 21.55
CA VAL A 813 24.63 65.19 20.64
C VAL A 813 23.22 64.85 20.14
N SER A 814 22.97 63.57 19.81
CA SER A 814 21.66 63.07 19.38
C SER A 814 21.51 61.57 19.65
N GLY A 815 20.28 61.06 19.60
CA GLY A 815 19.96 59.63 19.74
C GLY A 815 19.64 59.16 21.17
N GLY A 816 19.69 60.03 22.17
CA GLY A 816 19.18 59.75 23.52
C GLY A 816 19.95 58.70 24.33
N ALA A 817 21.07 58.19 23.83
CA ALA A 817 21.89 57.19 24.52
C ALA A 817 22.48 57.72 25.83
N ALA A 818 22.39 56.94 26.91
CA ALA A 818 23.05 57.25 28.18
C ALA A 818 24.48 56.71 28.18
N VAL A 819 25.47 57.59 28.04
CA VAL A 819 26.90 57.20 28.10
C VAL A 819 27.34 57.13 29.56
N ILE A 820 27.80 55.95 29.99
CA ILE A 820 28.34 55.71 31.33
C ILE A 820 29.83 55.38 31.19
N GLY A 821 30.69 56.23 31.74
CA GLY A 821 32.13 56.16 31.53
C GLY A 821 32.46 56.39 30.05
N ASN A 822 32.83 55.33 29.34
CA ASN A 822 33.07 55.35 27.90
C ASN A 822 32.19 54.36 27.11
N LYS A 823 31.03 53.95 27.66
CA LYS A 823 30.15 52.96 27.03
C LYS A 823 28.69 53.40 26.99
N PHE A 824 27.93 52.88 26.03
CA PHE A 824 26.46 52.95 26.03
C PHE A 824 25.86 51.69 25.37
N ILE A 825 24.57 51.44 25.62
CA ILE A 825 23.79 50.40 24.93
C ILE A 825 23.08 51.05 23.75
N MET A 826 23.20 50.46 22.56
CA MET A 826 22.62 51.00 21.33
C MET A 826 21.08 51.04 21.43
N PRO A 827 20.44 52.22 21.30
CA PRO A 827 18.98 52.35 21.26
C PRO A 827 18.43 52.02 19.87
N ALA A 828 17.10 51.99 19.73
CA ALA A 828 16.37 51.89 18.46
C ALA A 828 16.50 53.14 17.55
N GLY A 829 17.70 53.71 17.40
CA GLY A 829 17.94 54.91 16.60
C GLY A 829 19.41 55.31 16.51
N ASN A 830 19.76 56.12 15.50
CA ASN A 830 21.12 56.59 15.28
C ASN A 830 21.61 57.48 16.44
N VAL A 831 22.84 57.27 16.87
CA VAL A 831 23.46 57.98 18.00
C VAL A 831 24.62 58.84 17.51
N THR A 832 24.64 60.10 17.93
CA THR A 832 25.79 60.99 17.73
C THR A 832 26.36 61.37 19.09
N VAL A 833 27.66 61.13 19.28
CA VAL A 833 28.43 61.56 20.45
C VAL A 833 29.64 62.36 20.03
N LYS A 834 30.13 63.23 20.91
CA LYS A 834 31.31 64.06 20.69
C LYS A 834 32.32 63.87 21.83
N ALA A 835 33.57 63.56 21.48
CA ALA A 835 34.68 63.67 22.41
C ALA A 835 35.00 65.15 22.66
N ILE A 836 35.05 65.53 23.93
CA ILE A 836 35.51 66.84 24.37
C ILE A 836 36.89 66.68 25.00
N PHE A 837 37.85 67.45 24.52
CA PHE A 837 39.21 67.51 25.04
C PHE A 837 39.47 68.86 25.70
N GLU A 838 40.26 68.86 26.77
CA GLU A 838 40.69 70.09 27.45
C GLU A 838 42.22 70.16 27.49
N LYS A 839 42.77 71.37 27.42
CA LYS A 839 44.22 71.57 27.34
C LYS A 839 44.88 71.22 28.68
N ASP A 840 45.94 70.42 28.63
CA ASP A 840 46.73 70.11 29.81
C ASP A 840 47.30 71.40 30.39
N SER A 841 46.93 71.68 31.64
CA SER A 841 47.35 72.87 32.34
C SER A 841 48.70 72.62 33.01
N ILE A 842 49.73 73.24 32.46
CA ILE A 842 51.03 73.37 33.13
C ILE A 842 50.81 74.22 34.39
N ILE A 843 50.88 73.61 35.57
CA ILE A 843 50.92 74.31 36.87
C ILE A 843 52.35 74.86 37.01
N PRO A 844 52.58 76.19 37.22
CA PRO A 844 52.19 76.92 38.45
C PRO A 844 51.90 78.45 38.27
N PRO A 845 51.67 79.26 39.34
CA PRO A 845 51.28 78.99 40.74
C PRO A 845 49.97 79.71 41.18
N ASP A 846 49.65 79.59 42.47
CA ASP A 846 48.55 80.16 43.26
C ASP A 846 47.97 81.55 42.91
N HIS A 847 46.69 81.72 43.28
CA HIS A 847 46.18 82.99 43.83
C HIS A 847 45.75 82.77 45.29
N THR A 848 46.04 83.72 46.19
CA THR A 848 45.89 83.53 47.63
C THR A 848 44.54 84.01 48.18
N HIS A 849 43.83 83.12 48.86
CA HIS A 849 42.63 83.47 49.63
C HIS A 849 43.04 84.10 50.98
N SER A 850 42.78 85.40 51.17
CA SER A 850 42.98 86.08 52.47
C SER A 850 41.67 86.07 53.27
N CYS A 851 41.45 85.00 54.04
CA CYS A 851 40.26 84.86 54.86
C CYS A 851 40.48 85.40 56.28
N SER A 852 39.40 85.91 56.91
CA SER A 852 39.48 86.49 58.24
C SER A 852 39.79 85.44 59.30
N THR A 853 40.67 85.76 60.26
CA THR A 853 41.07 84.84 61.35
C THR A 853 40.07 84.78 62.51
N GLY A 854 38.93 85.47 62.38
CA GLY A 854 37.88 85.51 63.39
C GLY A 854 36.64 84.80 62.88
N TRP A 855 36.19 83.78 63.60
CA TRP A 855 34.97 83.04 63.27
C TRP A 855 33.75 83.95 63.16
N LYS A 856 32.99 83.79 62.08
CA LYS A 856 31.59 84.23 61.97
C LYS A 856 30.68 83.11 62.45
N SER A 857 29.49 83.46 62.95
CA SER A 857 28.48 82.48 63.37
C SER A 857 27.06 83.01 63.21
N ASP A 858 26.14 82.11 62.92
CA ASP A 858 24.69 82.30 63.07
C ASP A 858 24.12 81.22 64.02
N ALA A 859 22.79 81.01 64.01
CA ALA A 859 22.15 80.03 64.89
C ALA A 859 22.45 78.55 64.53
N ALA A 860 22.90 78.26 63.32
CA ALA A 860 23.11 76.91 62.80
C ALA A 860 24.59 76.59 62.55
N TYR A 861 25.37 77.55 62.04
CA TYR A 861 26.73 77.34 61.56
C TYR A 861 27.74 78.38 62.06
N HIS A 862 29.02 78.04 61.96
CA HIS A 862 30.15 78.98 61.97
C HIS A 862 31.03 78.78 60.72
N TRP A 863 31.70 79.85 60.28
CA TRP A 863 32.57 79.86 59.10
C TRP A 863 33.64 80.96 59.20
N HIS A 864 34.69 80.86 58.39
CA HIS A 864 35.57 82.00 58.10
C HIS A 864 35.08 82.70 56.82
N GLU A 865 35.01 84.02 56.88
CA GLU A 865 34.57 84.86 55.77
C GLU A 865 35.79 85.40 55.02
N CYS A 866 35.85 85.12 53.72
CA CYS A 866 36.95 85.54 52.85
C CYS A 866 36.66 86.89 52.18
N THR A 867 37.70 87.64 51.82
CA THR A 867 37.56 88.93 51.11
C THR A 867 36.90 88.81 49.74
N CYS A 868 36.86 87.63 49.13
CA CYS A 868 36.10 87.31 47.93
C CYS A 868 34.59 87.07 48.17
N GLY A 869 34.11 87.10 49.42
CA GLY A 869 32.73 86.80 49.80
C GLY A 869 32.41 85.31 49.96
N GLU A 870 33.37 84.43 49.67
CA GLU A 870 33.25 83.00 49.89
C GLU A 870 33.31 82.66 51.39
N ARG A 871 32.55 81.64 51.79
CA ARG A 871 32.51 81.12 53.17
C ARG A 871 33.22 79.79 53.22
N ILE A 872 34.37 79.74 53.90
CA ILE A 872 35.15 78.52 54.09
C ILE A 872 35.01 78.01 55.53
N ASP A 873 35.40 76.75 55.76
CA ASP A 873 35.30 76.08 57.05
C ASP A 873 33.88 76.09 57.66
N MET A 874 32.84 76.08 56.81
CA MET A 874 31.45 76.11 57.28
C MET A 874 31.10 74.80 57.99
N ALA A 875 30.89 74.88 59.30
CA ALA A 875 30.56 73.74 60.15
C ALA A 875 29.41 74.07 61.11
N ALA A 876 28.62 73.04 61.47
CA ALA A 876 27.58 73.18 62.48
C ALA A 876 28.20 73.33 63.88
N HIS A 877 27.47 73.95 64.81
CA HIS A 877 28.00 74.22 66.16
C HIS A 877 28.20 72.95 67.01
N THR A 878 29.44 72.72 67.43
CA THR A 878 29.77 71.75 68.48
C THR A 878 29.79 72.46 69.84
N PHE A 879 28.70 72.35 70.58
CA PHE A 879 28.59 72.95 71.91
C PHE A 879 29.23 72.08 73.00
N GLY A 880 29.90 72.71 73.95
CA GLY A 880 30.33 72.05 75.19
C GLY A 880 29.18 71.84 76.18
N ASP A 881 29.52 71.39 77.39
CA ASP A 881 28.56 71.17 78.47
C ASP A 881 27.82 72.44 78.90
N TRP A 882 26.59 72.24 79.38
CA TRP A 882 25.79 73.32 79.96
C TRP A 882 26.37 73.78 81.31
N THR A 883 26.72 75.06 81.39
CA THR A 883 27.11 75.74 82.63
C THR A 883 25.92 76.49 83.20
N VAL A 884 25.56 76.23 84.47
CA VAL A 884 24.49 76.96 85.15
C VAL A 884 24.96 78.37 85.49
N THR A 885 24.34 79.39 84.88
CA THR A 885 24.66 80.81 85.09
C THR A 885 23.76 81.46 86.15
N LYS A 886 22.57 80.91 86.39
CA LYS A 886 21.72 81.19 87.55
C LYS A 886 21.09 79.88 88.03
N ALA A 887 21.29 79.51 89.29
CA ALA A 887 20.62 78.33 89.87
C ALA A 887 19.09 78.54 89.93
N ALA A 888 18.32 77.47 89.73
CA ALA A 888 16.87 77.50 89.92
C ALA A 888 16.53 77.48 91.41
N GLY A 889 15.55 78.30 91.81
CA GLY A 889 14.98 78.31 93.15
C GLY A 889 13.61 77.62 93.20
N ALA A 890 13.02 77.52 94.39
CA ALA A 890 11.71 76.89 94.58
C ALA A 890 10.58 77.56 93.75
N ASN A 891 10.66 78.88 93.57
CA ASN A 891 9.65 79.71 92.88
C ASN A 891 10.25 80.55 91.71
N GLU A 892 11.53 80.38 91.39
CA GLU A 892 12.21 81.16 90.33
C GLU A 892 12.99 80.23 89.40
N ALA A 893 12.82 80.44 88.10
CA ALA A 893 13.62 79.76 87.09
C ALA A 893 15.10 80.18 87.17
N GLY A 894 15.97 79.19 86.98
CA GLY A 894 17.40 79.38 86.73
C GLY A 894 17.69 79.60 85.24
N CYS A 895 18.97 79.69 84.90
CA CYS A 895 19.47 79.76 83.55
C CYS A 895 20.76 78.94 83.43
N ARG A 896 20.94 78.27 82.29
CA ARG A 896 22.19 77.64 81.88
C ARG A 896 22.58 78.14 80.50
N GLU A 897 23.88 78.28 80.26
CA GLU A 897 24.43 78.58 78.94
C GLU A 897 25.37 77.45 78.50
N LYS A 898 25.48 77.25 77.18
CA LYS A 898 26.59 76.51 76.59
C LYS A 898 27.14 77.29 75.41
N SER A 899 28.45 77.21 75.23
CA SER A 899 29.16 77.90 74.14
C SER A 899 29.66 76.88 73.12
N CYS A 900 29.63 77.25 71.84
CA CYS A 900 30.30 76.51 70.79
C CYS A 900 31.80 76.52 71.07
N THR A 901 32.43 75.36 71.13
CA THR A 901 33.85 75.22 71.52
C THR A 901 34.82 75.78 70.49
N VAL A 902 34.33 76.05 69.27
CA VAL A 902 35.12 76.56 68.14
C VAL A 902 34.99 78.08 67.99
N CYS A 903 33.76 78.59 67.83
CA CYS A 903 33.51 80.00 67.52
C CYS A 903 33.01 80.85 68.70
N GLY A 904 32.72 80.24 69.86
CA GLY A 904 32.20 80.94 71.03
C GLY A 904 30.72 81.35 70.99
N TYR A 905 29.99 81.00 69.93
CA TYR A 905 28.53 81.25 69.83
C TYR A 905 27.79 80.62 71.02
N LYS A 906 26.96 81.41 71.72
CA LYS A 906 26.29 80.98 72.96
C LYS A 906 24.82 80.68 72.76
N VAL A 907 24.36 79.58 73.37
CA VAL A 907 22.94 79.26 73.53
C VAL A 907 22.62 79.27 75.02
N THR A 908 21.55 79.97 75.40
CA THR A 908 21.05 80.06 76.78
C THR A 908 19.68 79.39 76.88
N GLU A 909 19.47 78.62 77.95
CA GLU A 909 18.23 77.90 78.24
C GLU A 909 17.81 78.15 79.69
N THR A 910 16.50 78.34 79.92
CA THR A 910 15.95 78.50 81.26
C THR A 910 15.81 77.15 81.96
N ILE A 911 16.18 77.10 83.25
CA ILE A 911 16.01 75.93 84.10
C ILE A 911 14.70 76.13 84.89
N PRO A 912 13.68 75.26 84.77
CA PRO A 912 12.43 75.39 85.53
C PRO A 912 12.65 75.43 87.05
N ALA A 913 11.76 76.14 87.76
CA ALA A 913 11.76 76.19 89.22
C ALA A 913 11.44 74.81 89.82
N THR A 914 12.05 74.47 90.96
CA THR A 914 11.99 73.11 91.55
C THR A 914 10.76 72.88 92.43
N GLY A 915 9.58 73.28 91.96
CA GLY A 915 8.36 73.42 92.77
C GLY A 915 7.91 72.15 93.51
N GLY A 916 7.40 72.34 94.73
CA GLY A 916 6.79 71.27 95.52
C GLY A 916 5.38 70.90 95.04
N GLY A 917 5.07 69.60 94.97
CA GLY A 917 3.74 69.09 94.60
C GLY A 917 2.79 68.90 95.79
N PRO A 918 1.73 68.08 95.65
CA PRO A 918 1.24 67.42 94.42
C PRO A 918 -0.27 67.64 94.14
N ASP A 919 -0.72 67.56 92.88
CA ASP A 919 -1.93 66.77 92.55
C ASP A 919 -2.18 66.50 91.04
N LEU A 920 -2.79 65.34 90.77
CA LEU A 920 -3.70 64.92 89.67
C LEU A 920 -3.41 65.24 88.17
N LYS A 921 -3.25 64.15 87.39
CA LYS A 921 -3.82 63.83 86.04
C LYS A 921 -3.60 64.82 84.86
N ALA A 922 -3.34 64.40 83.62
CA ALA A 922 -3.11 63.09 82.99
C ALA A 922 -2.48 63.29 81.59
N GLY A 923 -1.84 62.26 81.01
CA GLY A 923 -1.37 62.29 79.61
C GLY A 923 -0.07 61.53 79.37
N SER A 924 -0.16 60.23 79.10
CA SER A 924 1.00 59.38 78.77
C SER A 924 1.40 59.51 77.30
N PRO A 925 2.70 59.49 76.95
CA PRO A 925 3.14 59.16 75.60
C PRO A 925 3.21 57.63 75.45
N GLN A 926 2.69 57.07 74.35
CA GLN A 926 2.93 55.67 73.99
C GLN A 926 3.34 55.53 72.52
N THR A 927 4.58 55.10 72.32
CA THR A 927 5.04 54.39 71.13
C THR A 927 4.65 52.92 71.24
N GLY A 928 3.90 52.39 70.28
CA GLY A 928 3.50 50.97 70.27
C GLY A 928 2.32 50.75 69.35
N ASP A 929 2.61 50.45 68.08
CA ASP A 929 1.56 50.12 67.11
C ASP A 929 1.10 48.67 67.32
N ASN A 930 -0.11 48.52 67.85
CA ASN A 930 -0.69 47.24 68.28
C ASN A 930 -1.71 46.69 67.26
N GLY A 931 -1.70 47.18 66.01
CA GLY A 931 -2.80 47.00 65.06
C GLY A 931 -3.12 45.59 64.55
N ASN A 932 -2.34 44.54 64.88
CA ASN A 932 -2.57 43.20 64.31
C ASN A 932 -2.05 42.00 65.14
N MET A 933 -2.17 42.05 66.47
CA MET A 933 -1.70 40.95 67.34
C MET A 933 -2.42 39.61 67.07
N GLU A 934 -3.69 39.63 66.65
CA GLU A 934 -4.42 38.42 66.24
C GLU A 934 -3.88 37.81 64.94
N LEU A 935 -3.44 38.64 63.98
CA LEU A 935 -2.82 38.19 62.73
C LEU A 935 -1.51 37.43 62.99
N TRP A 936 -0.68 37.95 63.90
CA TRP A 936 0.60 37.34 64.27
C TRP A 936 0.42 36.03 65.07
N ILE A 937 -0.61 35.93 65.91
CA ILE A 937 -0.97 34.67 66.58
C ILE A 937 -1.54 33.65 65.58
N GLY A 938 -2.38 34.08 64.63
CA GLY A 938 -2.93 33.23 63.57
C GLY A 938 -1.86 32.63 62.64
N LEU A 939 -0.86 33.44 62.24
CA LEU A 939 0.28 32.99 61.43
C LEU A 939 1.12 31.91 62.15
N LEU A 940 1.30 32.04 63.47
CA LEU A 940 2.02 31.05 64.29
C LEU A 940 1.28 29.71 64.39
N ILE A 941 -0.05 29.72 64.46
CA ILE A 941 -0.88 28.51 64.50
C ILE A 941 -0.90 27.80 63.12
N LEU A 942 -1.01 28.56 62.03
CA LEU A 942 -0.97 28.02 60.66
C LEU A 942 0.38 27.38 60.31
N ALA A 943 1.49 27.98 60.74
CA ALA A 943 2.82 27.39 60.56
C ALA A 943 3.00 26.06 61.34
N GLY A 944 2.40 25.93 62.53
CA GLY A 944 2.42 24.69 63.32
C GLY A 944 1.61 23.53 62.71
N ALA A 945 0.47 23.84 62.10
CA ALA A 945 -0.39 22.83 61.47
C ALA A 945 0.25 22.22 60.20
N GLY A 946 0.94 23.01 59.39
CA GLY A 946 1.61 22.53 58.17
C GLY A 946 2.73 21.51 58.43
N LEU A 947 3.46 21.68 59.53
CA LEU A 947 4.55 20.77 59.94
C LEU A 947 4.05 19.43 60.50
N THR A 948 2.86 19.40 61.12
CA THR A 948 2.26 18.13 61.58
C THR A 948 1.57 17.37 60.44
N GLY A 949 0.95 18.06 59.48
CA GLY A 949 0.32 17.42 58.31
C GLY A 949 1.29 16.65 57.41
N THR A 950 2.47 17.22 57.12
CA THR A 950 3.48 16.58 56.27
C THR A 950 4.08 15.32 56.91
N LEU A 951 4.28 15.30 58.24
CA LEU A 951 4.78 14.12 58.97
C LEU A 951 3.78 12.95 59.06
N VAL A 952 2.47 13.22 58.96
CA VAL A 952 1.43 12.19 58.95
C VAL A 952 1.21 11.62 57.55
N TYR A 953 1.27 12.44 56.49
CA TYR A 953 1.09 11.98 55.12
C TYR A 953 2.24 11.07 54.64
N THR A 954 3.50 11.41 54.97
CA THR A 954 4.67 10.61 54.54
C THR A 954 4.80 9.25 55.23
N ARG A 955 4.06 8.98 56.32
CA ARG A 955 4.07 7.68 57.02
C ARG A 955 3.04 6.68 56.50
N LYS A 956 2.07 7.08 55.66
CA LYS A 956 0.95 6.20 55.25
C LYS A 956 1.12 5.53 53.87
N LYS A 957 2.14 5.89 53.09
CA LYS A 957 2.40 5.30 51.75
C LYS A 957 3.55 4.27 51.72
N LYS A 958 3.82 3.61 52.86
CA LYS A 958 4.82 2.53 52.99
C LYS A 958 4.25 1.19 53.51
N TYR A 959 2.93 1.08 53.57
CA TYR A 959 2.15 -0.13 53.83
C TYR A 959 0.80 -0.07 53.09
N SER A 960 0.86 -0.17 51.76
CA SER A 960 -0.16 -0.76 50.88
C SER A 960 0.47 -1.01 49.53
#